data_AF-A0A5A7WLJ7-F1
#
_entry.id   AF-A0A5A7WLJ7-F1
#
_cell.length_a   1.000
_cell.length_b   1.000
_cell.length_c   1.000
_cell.angle_alpha   90.00
_cell.angle_beta   90.00
_cell.angle_gamma   90.00
#
_symmetry.space_group_name_H-M   'P 1'
#
loop_
_entity.id
_entity.type
_entity.pdbx_description
1 polymer ?
#
loop_
_entity_poly.entity_id
_entity_poly.type
_entity_poly.pdbx_seq_one_letter_code
_entity_poly.pdbx_strand_id
1 'polypeptide(L)'
;MHLKSLTLKGFKSFASPTTLRFEPGITCVVGPNGSGKSNVVDALTWVMGEQGAKTLRGGKMEDVIFAGTSSRAPLGRAEVTLTIDNSDNALPIEYSEVSITRRMFRDGAGEYEINGSSCRLMDVQELLSDSGIGREMHVIVGQGKLSEILESRPEDRRAFIEEAAGVLKHRKRKEKAVRKLDSMSANLARLTDLTTELRRQLKPLGRQAEMARRAQTIQADLRDARLRLAADDLVKRQAEFDDTNQAETTLRKDHDELANRLDEATFELAAHESAVSGLTGRAEAAQQTWFRLSALAERVSATVRIASERAQHLEIGIEASAGPDPEALEAEADEVAAREQELLEALAEAKELLEATRAELAERESIAAEAERSHMAAARAEADRREGLARLSGQVDTMRTRVESIDEGVARLSVGIEDSATRLELAKAEFETVQARVGELDAGEVGLDDHHDRSVTALRLADERVAELQAAERGAERQVASLRARIDALSVGLDRKDGAAWLQENHTAPGLFGSVAKLVRVRPGYEVAVAAVLGAAADALAADDFGAARAAVTALKDRDGGRAAIVLGDWPENATPHGDTGGDLPDGARWALDLVDAPSRLRGAFTALLARVAVVDHLGAALDLVAERPQLRAVTTDGDIVGAGWVNGGSDRKPSTLEIASEIEKARVELEASERQTRELSAALSGALAEQSARQDSAEQALAALNESDAAISSIYEQLGRLGQDARAAEDEWRRLMKQREELEAGRVQTVEELTELETRLHNAQQAPTMESEPVDRLESTAAAEAARAAEVEARLSVRTAEERANAVRGKADSLRRAAAAEREARMRAQRARDARQHAATVAAAVADSGRLVAARLASAVAVAEHNRNELAVERTHRGEALTKARTEVNELTTRIAAITDALHRDEVAKAQAALRIEQLEQQVLEQFGMAVADLVTEYGPDVSLPPTELEMAEYEQAKERGEQVTAPAPMPFDRPTQERRLKKAERELAELGRVNPLALEEFAALEERYNFLSTQLEDVKAARKDLLDVIADVDERILQVFAEAYADVEREFTKVFSTLFPGGEGRLLLTNPDDMLTTGIEVEARPPGKKIKRLSLLSGGEKSLTAVAMLVAIFRARPSPFYVMDEVEAALDDANLRRLISLFEQLREVSQLIVITHQKPTMEIADALYGVTMRDDGITTVISQRMRGQELPAAGGTPARGGERSDLGESLVSAGKVSPAQGEPPEAAS
;
A
#
# COMPACT_ATOMS: atom_id res chain seq x y z
N MET A 1 -40.14 3.23 -42.53
CA MET A 1 -38.91 3.10 -41.73
C MET A 1 -39.02 4.02 -40.54
N HIS A 2 -38.76 3.56 -39.33
CA HIS A 2 -38.67 4.44 -38.15
C HIS A 2 -37.74 3.85 -37.09
N LEU A 3 -37.26 4.66 -36.15
CA LEU A 3 -36.60 4.13 -34.96
C LEU A 3 -37.65 3.48 -34.08
N LYS A 4 -37.40 2.24 -33.65
CA LYS A 4 -38.33 1.42 -32.86
C LYS A 4 -37.93 1.37 -31.39
N SER A 5 -36.63 1.19 -31.11
CA SER A 5 -36.12 1.27 -29.73
C SER A 5 -34.63 1.57 -29.63
N LEU A 6 -34.21 2.16 -28.52
CA LEU A 6 -32.83 2.33 -28.11
C LEU A 6 -32.64 1.74 -26.71
N THR A 7 -31.75 0.76 -26.58
CA THR A 7 -31.37 0.16 -25.30
C THR A 7 -29.98 0.62 -24.91
N LEU A 8 -29.84 1.18 -23.70
CA LEU A 8 -28.57 1.61 -23.11
C LEU A 8 -28.25 0.76 -21.88
N LYS A 9 -27.00 0.34 -21.72
CA LYS A 9 -26.53 -0.45 -20.58
C LYS A 9 -25.09 -0.05 -20.23
N GLY A 10 -24.91 0.53 -19.05
CA GLY A 10 -23.61 1.02 -18.59
C GLY A 10 -23.09 2.25 -19.34
N PHE A 11 -23.94 2.93 -20.11
CA PHE A 11 -23.58 4.12 -20.90
C PHE A 11 -23.75 5.39 -20.06
N LYS A 12 -22.68 6.14 -19.84
CA LYS A 12 -22.60 7.40 -19.08
C LYS A 12 -23.28 7.37 -17.71
N SER A 13 -24.56 7.75 -17.62
CA SER A 13 -25.35 7.79 -16.36
C SER A 13 -26.38 6.65 -16.25
N PHE A 14 -26.52 5.80 -17.27
CA PHE A 14 -27.46 4.69 -17.33
C PHE A 14 -26.81 3.39 -16.80
N ALA A 15 -26.71 3.27 -15.48
CA ALA A 15 -26.10 2.10 -14.83
C ALA A 15 -26.93 0.81 -14.98
N SER A 16 -28.25 0.91 -15.11
CA SER A 16 -29.15 -0.22 -15.36
C SER A 16 -29.54 -0.31 -16.85
N PRO A 17 -29.77 -1.52 -17.41
CA PRO A 17 -30.33 -1.68 -18.74
C PRO A 17 -31.63 -0.89 -18.88
N THR A 18 -31.67 0.04 -19.82
CA THR A 18 -32.76 1.01 -19.99
C THR A 18 -33.15 1.06 -21.47
N THR A 19 -34.39 0.72 -21.80
CA THR A 19 -34.88 0.72 -23.19
C THR A 19 -35.94 1.80 -23.39
N LEU A 20 -35.66 2.75 -24.28
CA LEU A 20 -36.64 3.69 -24.82
C LEU A 20 -37.30 3.06 -26.06
N ARG A 21 -38.62 3.17 -26.20
CA ARG A 21 -39.38 2.72 -27.39
C ARG A 21 -39.92 3.95 -28.12
N PHE A 22 -39.42 4.22 -29.32
CA PHE A 22 -39.86 5.38 -30.09
C PHE A 22 -41.08 4.99 -30.93
N GLU A 23 -42.02 5.91 -31.08
CA GLU A 23 -43.21 5.73 -31.91
C GLU A 23 -43.18 6.69 -33.10
N PRO A 24 -43.88 6.42 -34.22
CA PRO A 24 -44.11 7.40 -35.27
C PRO A 24 -44.84 8.64 -34.73
N GLY A 25 -44.45 9.83 -35.20
CA GLY A 25 -44.93 11.12 -34.68
C GLY A 25 -43.85 11.84 -33.85
N ILE A 26 -44.27 12.63 -32.86
CA ILE A 26 -43.34 13.41 -32.01
C ILE A 26 -43.10 12.69 -30.68
N THR A 27 -41.86 12.25 -30.44
CA THR A 27 -41.40 11.75 -29.14
C THR A 27 -40.57 12.81 -28.43
N CYS A 28 -41.05 13.36 -27.31
CA CYS A 28 -40.32 14.35 -26.51
C CYS A 28 -39.59 13.69 -25.33
N VAL A 29 -38.28 13.93 -25.21
CA VAL A 29 -37.44 13.47 -24.09
C VAL A 29 -37.22 14.64 -23.14
N VAL A 30 -37.68 14.51 -21.90
CA VAL A 30 -37.86 15.62 -20.96
C VAL A 30 -37.29 15.29 -19.58
N GLY A 31 -37.00 16.30 -18.77
CA GLY A 31 -36.47 16.10 -17.42
C GLY A 31 -35.68 17.30 -16.89
N PRO A 32 -35.32 17.31 -15.60
CA PRO A 32 -34.52 18.38 -15.01
C PRO A 32 -33.13 18.49 -15.64
N ASN A 33 -32.46 19.62 -15.43
CA ASN A 33 -31.12 19.82 -15.96
C ASN A 33 -30.12 18.97 -15.17
N GLY A 34 -29.19 18.34 -15.89
CA GLY A 34 -28.28 17.32 -15.33
C GLY A 34 -28.84 15.89 -15.28
N SER A 35 -30.13 15.63 -15.55
CA SER A 35 -30.73 14.29 -15.35
C SER A 35 -30.24 13.16 -16.28
N GLY A 36 -29.41 13.49 -17.28
CA GLY A 36 -28.92 12.56 -18.29
C GLY A 36 -29.60 12.67 -19.66
N LYS A 37 -30.44 13.69 -19.91
CA LYS A 37 -31.17 13.89 -21.18
C LYS A 37 -30.31 13.71 -22.44
N SER A 38 -29.31 14.56 -22.65
CA SER A 38 -28.48 14.54 -23.86
C SER A 38 -27.59 13.29 -24.00
N ASN A 39 -27.40 12.50 -22.93
CA ASN A 39 -26.73 11.19 -23.04
C ASN A 39 -27.52 10.22 -23.94
N VAL A 40 -28.83 10.44 -24.14
CA VAL A 40 -29.65 9.68 -25.10
C VAL A 40 -29.27 10.03 -26.56
N VAL A 41 -28.99 11.31 -26.84
CA VAL A 41 -28.52 11.78 -28.16
C VAL A 41 -27.07 11.34 -28.39
N ASP A 42 -26.22 11.43 -27.37
CA ASP A 42 -24.83 10.94 -27.44
C ASP A 42 -24.80 9.41 -27.69
N ALA A 43 -25.75 8.64 -27.16
CA ALA A 43 -25.87 7.21 -27.44
C ALA A 43 -26.28 6.93 -28.90
N LEU A 44 -27.19 7.74 -29.47
CA LEU A 44 -27.61 7.64 -30.87
C LEU A 44 -26.48 8.01 -31.85
N THR A 45 -25.73 9.09 -31.61
CA THR A 45 -24.57 9.45 -32.44
C THR A 45 -23.45 8.41 -32.32
N TRP A 46 -23.23 7.87 -31.13
CA TRP A 46 -22.21 6.84 -30.88
C TRP A 46 -22.53 5.52 -31.60
N VAL A 47 -23.75 5.00 -31.51
CA VAL A 47 -24.12 3.72 -32.16
C VAL A 47 -24.20 3.84 -33.69
N MET A 48 -24.51 5.02 -34.23
CA MET A 48 -24.52 5.28 -35.68
C MET A 48 -23.14 5.65 -36.28
N GLY A 49 -22.05 5.60 -35.50
CA GLY A 49 -20.68 5.64 -36.05
C GLY A 49 -19.75 6.76 -35.60
N GLU A 50 -20.14 7.61 -34.64
CA GLU A 50 -19.26 8.72 -34.19
C GLU A 50 -18.02 8.21 -33.43
N GLN A 51 -16.84 8.74 -33.76
CA GLN A 51 -15.54 8.34 -33.20
C GLN A 51 -14.88 9.44 -32.34
N GLY A 52 -15.38 10.69 -32.39
CA GLY A 52 -14.87 11.77 -31.56
C GLY A 52 -15.35 11.72 -30.11
N ALA A 53 -14.45 11.49 -29.16
CA ALA A 53 -14.75 11.64 -27.72
C ALA A 53 -15.30 13.05 -27.40
N LYS A 54 -14.70 14.08 -28.02
CA LYS A 54 -15.08 15.49 -27.85
C LYS A 54 -16.50 15.80 -28.35
N THR A 55 -16.94 15.22 -29.47
CA THR A 55 -18.31 15.36 -29.99
C THR A 55 -19.32 14.62 -29.11
N LEU A 56 -18.89 13.59 -28.39
CA LEU A 56 -19.65 12.86 -27.37
C LEU A 56 -19.51 13.47 -25.96
N ARG A 57 -19.06 14.73 -25.84
CA ARG A 57 -18.89 15.48 -24.58
C ARG A 57 -17.99 14.79 -23.54
N GLY A 58 -17.03 13.97 -23.98
CA GLY A 58 -15.98 13.33 -23.17
C GLY A 58 -14.56 13.80 -23.54
N GLY A 59 -13.57 13.46 -22.71
CA GLY A 59 -12.15 13.65 -22.99
C GLY A 59 -11.53 12.45 -23.72
N LYS A 60 -11.94 11.24 -23.34
CA LYS A 60 -11.55 9.94 -23.95
C LYS A 60 -12.79 9.17 -24.40
N MET A 61 -12.58 8.13 -25.21
CA MET A 61 -13.65 7.19 -25.60
C MET A 61 -14.07 6.26 -24.44
N GLU A 62 -13.20 6.04 -23.45
CA GLU A 62 -13.50 5.34 -22.19
C GLU A 62 -14.61 6.04 -21.38
N ASP A 63 -14.73 7.37 -21.49
CA ASP A 63 -15.65 8.22 -20.69
C ASP A 63 -17.13 7.99 -21.02
N VAL A 64 -17.45 7.15 -22.02
CA VAL A 64 -18.82 6.69 -22.28
C VAL A 64 -19.27 5.59 -21.31
N ILE A 65 -18.38 5.03 -20.49
CA ILE A 65 -18.66 3.95 -19.53
C ILE A 65 -19.04 4.52 -18.15
N PHE A 66 -20.09 3.98 -17.54
CA PHE A 66 -20.57 4.40 -16.21
C PHE A 66 -19.46 4.35 -15.15
N ALA A 67 -19.13 5.54 -14.62
CA ALA A 67 -17.99 5.79 -13.75
C ALA A 67 -18.23 5.48 -12.26
N GLY A 68 -19.44 5.07 -11.88
CA GLY A 68 -19.81 4.80 -10.49
C GLY A 68 -20.46 6.00 -9.80
N THR A 69 -21.18 5.71 -8.71
CA THR A 69 -21.72 6.70 -7.76
C THR A 69 -21.56 6.17 -6.33
N SER A 70 -21.85 6.99 -5.31
CA SER A 70 -21.64 6.65 -3.89
C SER A 70 -22.40 5.40 -3.40
N SER A 71 -23.40 4.93 -4.14
CA SER A 71 -24.19 3.73 -3.82
C SER A 71 -24.03 2.60 -4.86
N ARG A 72 -23.26 2.80 -5.93
CA ARG A 72 -23.12 1.80 -7.02
C ARG A 72 -21.77 1.87 -7.71
N ALA A 73 -21.06 0.74 -7.71
CA ALA A 73 -19.72 0.60 -8.31
C ALA A 73 -19.68 0.96 -9.81
N PRO A 74 -18.52 1.44 -10.32
CA PRO A 74 -18.29 1.61 -11.75
C PRO A 74 -18.51 0.31 -12.53
N LEU A 75 -18.96 0.43 -13.79
CA LEU A 75 -19.12 -0.71 -14.69
C LEU A 75 -17.92 -0.86 -15.61
N GLY A 76 -17.61 -2.10 -16.00
CA GLY A 76 -16.45 -2.43 -16.86
C GLY A 76 -16.67 -2.24 -18.37
N ARG A 77 -17.93 -2.08 -18.82
CA ARG A 77 -18.28 -1.90 -20.24
C ARG A 77 -19.51 -1.00 -20.43
N ALA A 78 -19.58 -0.34 -21.58
CA ALA A 78 -20.78 0.29 -22.11
C ALA A 78 -21.30 -0.48 -23.33
N GLU A 79 -22.62 -0.53 -23.46
CA GLU A 79 -23.32 -1.27 -24.50
C GLU A 79 -24.58 -0.49 -24.90
N VAL A 80 -24.71 -0.17 -26.20
CA VAL A 80 -25.86 0.54 -26.77
C VAL A 80 -26.34 -0.20 -28.00
N THR A 81 -27.64 -0.50 -28.04
CA THR A 81 -28.31 -1.15 -29.18
C THR A 81 -29.44 -0.27 -29.70
N LEU A 82 -29.40 0.05 -30.99
CA LEU A 82 -30.45 0.76 -31.73
C LEU A 82 -31.21 -0.23 -32.61
N THR A 83 -32.53 -0.30 -32.46
CA THR A 83 -33.43 -1.11 -33.28
C THR A 83 -34.23 -0.21 -34.22
N ILE A 84 -34.14 -0.51 -35.51
CA ILE A 84 -34.81 0.19 -36.61
C ILE A 84 -35.86 -0.74 -37.21
N ASP A 85 -37.07 -0.23 -37.43
CA ASP A 85 -38.12 -0.91 -38.19
C ASP A 85 -37.90 -0.66 -39.68
N ASN A 86 -37.73 -1.76 -40.43
CA ASN A 86 -37.46 -1.83 -41.86
C ASN A 86 -38.61 -2.52 -42.62
N SER A 87 -39.83 -2.51 -42.10
CA SER A 87 -40.98 -3.18 -42.73
C SER A 87 -41.36 -2.64 -44.12
N ASP A 88 -40.81 -1.49 -44.52
CA ASP A 88 -40.91 -0.88 -45.85
C ASP A 88 -39.67 -1.11 -46.75
N ASN A 89 -38.70 -1.92 -46.31
CA ASN A 89 -37.47 -2.27 -47.03
C ASN A 89 -36.63 -1.05 -47.47
N ALA A 90 -36.57 -0.01 -46.62
CA ALA A 90 -35.77 1.19 -46.85
C ALA A 90 -34.25 0.96 -46.63
N LEU A 91 -33.89 -0.03 -45.80
CA LEU A 91 -32.54 -0.58 -45.70
C LEU A 91 -32.41 -1.79 -46.65
N PRO A 92 -31.29 -1.94 -47.38
CA PRO A 92 -31.05 -3.05 -48.31
C PRO A 92 -30.68 -4.38 -47.60
N ILE A 93 -31.50 -4.81 -46.63
CA ILE A 93 -31.36 -6.09 -45.91
C ILE A 93 -32.75 -6.71 -45.76
N GLU A 94 -32.88 -8.02 -45.99
CA GLU A 94 -34.15 -8.77 -45.99
C GLU A 94 -34.81 -8.94 -44.60
N TYR A 95 -34.24 -8.36 -43.53
CA TYR A 95 -34.83 -8.35 -42.20
C TYR A 95 -35.77 -7.14 -42.03
N SER A 96 -37.01 -7.40 -41.58
CA SER A 96 -37.99 -6.37 -41.23
C SER A 96 -37.60 -5.55 -40.00
N GLU A 97 -36.66 -6.04 -39.18
CA GLU A 97 -36.07 -5.31 -38.06
C GLU A 97 -34.55 -5.43 -38.10
N VAL A 98 -33.87 -4.30 -37.96
CA VAL A 98 -32.41 -4.21 -37.98
C VAL A 98 -31.94 -3.62 -36.66
N SER A 99 -31.15 -4.39 -35.91
CA SER A 99 -30.50 -3.95 -34.68
C SER A 99 -29.01 -3.70 -34.93
N ILE A 100 -28.53 -2.54 -34.48
CA ILE A 100 -27.13 -2.13 -34.54
C ILE A 100 -26.66 -1.99 -33.09
N THR A 101 -25.69 -2.79 -32.68
CA THR A 101 -25.09 -2.74 -31.33
C THR A 101 -23.68 -2.21 -31.41
N ARG A 102 -23.31 -1.35 -30.46
CA ARG A 102 -21.93 -0.96 -30.21
C ARG A 102 -21.54 -1.26 -28.76
N ARG A 103 -20.38 -1.87 -28.56
CA ARG A 103 -19.78 -2.12 -27.24
C ARG A 103 -18.45 -1.39 -27.08
N MET A 104 -18.08 -1.10 -25.83
CA MET A 104 -16.78 -0.54 -25.45
C MET A 104 -16.40 -1.02 -24.05
N PHE A 105 -15.16 -1.43 -23.89
CA PHE A 105 -14.57 -1.92 -22.64
C PHE A 105 -13.54 -0.92 -22.08
N ARG A 106 -13.15 -1.07 -20.81
CA ARG A 106 -12.23 -0.13 -20.12
C ARG A 106 -10.76 -0.19 -20.57
N ASP A 107 -10.40 -1.18 -21.38
CA ASP A 107 -9.12 -1.30 -22.09
C ASP A 107 -9.06 -0.46 -23.38
N GLY A 108 -10.18 0.12 -23.80
CA GLY A 108 -10.31 0.87 -25.06
C GLY A 108 -10.73 0.01 -26.27
N ALA A 109 -10.95 -1.30 -26.10
CA ALA A 109 -11.50 -2.16 -27.14
C ALA A 109 -12.98 -1.83 -27.39
N GLY A 110 -13.36 -1.75 -28.67
CA GLY A 110 -14.72 -1.40 -29.08
C GLY A 110 -15.18 -2.16 -30.32
N GLU A 111 -16.42 -2.65 -30.26
CA GLU A 111 -16.99 -3.61 -31.23
C GLU A 111 -18.29 -3.06 -31.83
N TYR A 112 -18.60 -3.52 -33.05
CA TYR A 112 -19.89 -3.29 -33.72
C TYR A 112 -20.53 -4.62 -34.10
N GLU A 113 -21.85 -4.71 -33.95
CA GLU A 113 -22.65 -5.83 -34.44
C GLU A 113 -23.87 -5.32 -35.23
N ILE A 114 -24.25 -6.03 -36.29
CA ILE A 114 -25.56 -5.90 -36.95
C ILE A 114 -26.30 -7.22 -36.74
N ASN A 115 -27.49 -7.18 -36.14
CA ASN A 115 -28.28 -8.35 -35.75
C ASN A 115 -27.48 -9.42 -34.96
N GLY A 116 -26.55 -8.97 -34.11
CA GLY A 116 -25.67 -9.83 -33.29
C GLY A 116 -24.46 -10.43 -34.03
N SER A 117 -24.30 -10.17 -35.33
CA SER A 117 -23.10 -10.55 -36.08
C SER A 117 -22.06 -9.44 -36.07
N SER A 118 -20.83 -9.74 -35.66
CA SER A 118 -19.72 -8.78 -35.63
C SER A 118 -19.42 -8.22 -37.03
N CYS A 119 -19.28 -6.90 -37.14
CA CYS A 119 -19.10 -6.19 -38.40
C CYS A 119 -18.12 -5.01 -38.25
N ARG A 120 -17.70 -4.43 -39.38
CA ARG A 120 -16.85 -3.23 -39.41
C ARG A 120 -17.71 -1.97 -39.42
N LEU A 121 -17.15 -0.87 -38.91
CA LEU A 121 -17.79 0.45 -38.95
C LEU A 121 -18.16 0.87 -40.39
N MET A 122 -17.37 0.47 -41.39
CA MET A 122 -17.66 0.77 -42.80
C MET A 122 -18.97 0.14 -43.27
N ASP A 123 -19.25 -1.09 -42.83
CA ASP A 123 -20.44 -1.87 -43.20
C ASP A 123 -21.71 -1.20 -42.61
N VAL A 124 -21.62 -0.73 -41.35
CA VAL A 124 -22.66 0.08 -40.69
C VAL A 124 -22.88 1.42 -41.41
N GLN A 125 -21.81 2.07 -41.87
CA GLN A 125 -21.89 3.36 -42.56
C GLN A 125 -22.47 3.24 -43.98
N GLU A 126 -22.14 2.18 -44.72
CA GLU A 126 -22.71 1.92 -46.05
C GLU A 126 -24.21 1.58 -45.95
N LEU A 127 -24.58 0.73 -44.99
CA LEU A 127 -25.98 0.38 -44.68
C LEU A 127 -26.87 1.60 -44.40
N LEU A 128 -26.41 2.51 -43.53
CA LEU A 128 -27.18 3.71 -43.17
C LEU A 128 -27.15 4.81 -44.26
N SER A 129 -26.16 4.78 -45.16
CA SER A 129 -26.02 5.78 -46.22
C SER A 129 -27.10 5.65 -47.30
N ASP A 130 -27.47 4.44 -47.72
CA ASP A 130 -28.43 4.26 -48.82
C ASP A 130 -29.90 4.50 -48.36
N SER A 131 -30.20 4.36 -47.06
CA SER A 131 -31.50 4.69 -46.46
C SER A 131 -31.65 6.15 -46.00
N GLY A 132 -30.67 7.03 -46.31
CA GLY A 132 -30.72 8.46 -45.98
C GLY A 132 -30.46 8.83 -44.51
N ILE A 133 -29.86 7.92 -43.72
CA ILE A 133 -29.59 8.08 -42.27
C ILE A 133 -28.07 8.10 -41.97
N GLY A 134 -27.24 8.19 -43.02
CA GLY A 134 -25.78 8.17 -42.91
C GLY A 134 -25.22 9.29 -42.03
N ARG A 135 -24.02 9.05 -41.47
CA ARG A 135 -23.26 9.96 -40.59
C ARG A 135 -23.21 11.42 -41.04
N GLU A 136 -23.17 11.64 -42.35
CA GLU A 136 -23.01 12.94 -42.99
C GLU A 136 -24.38 13.72 -43.02
N MET A 137 -25.52 13.03 -43.22
CA MET A 137 -26.88 13.54 -43.54
C MET A 137 -27.59 14.47 -42.51
N HIS A 138 -26.90 15.03 -41.53
CA HIS A 138 -27.42 16.07 -40.60
C HIS A 138 -28.70 15.73 -39.80
N VAL A 139 -29.10 14.45 -39.75
CA VAL A 139 -30.30 13.93 -39.04
C VAL A 139 -30.30 14.23 -37.54
N ILE A 140 -29.13 14.38 -36.92
CA ILE A 140 -28.98 14.77 -35.51
C ILE A 140 -28.48 16.22 -35.39
N VAL A 141 -29.35 17.08 -34.88
CA VAL A 141 -29.14 18.52 -34.65
C VAL A 141 -28.82 18.75 -33.17
N GLY A 142 -27.53 18.76 -32.85
CA GLY A 142 -27.02 19.02 -31.50
C GLY A 142 -26.74 20.49 -31.22
N GLN A 143 -26.74 20.86 -29.94
CA GLN A 143 -26.31 22.18 -29.44
C GLN A 143 -24.96 22.60 -30.05
N GLY A 144 -24.94 23.75 -30.74
CA GLY A 144 -23.76 24.29 -31.43
C GLY A 144 -23.76 24.13 -32.96
N LYS A 145 -24.24 23.02 -33.51
CA LYS A 145 -24.28 22.80 -34.99
C LYS A 145 -25.11 23.85 -35.74
N LEU A 146 -26.11 24.45 -35.07
CA LEU A 146 -26.92 25.53 -35.65
C LEU A 146 -26.10 26.79 -36.00
N SER A 147 -25.03 27.09 -35.26
CA SER A 147 -24.15 28.24 -35.56
C SER A 147 -23.24 27.96 -36.77
N GLU A 148 -22.69 26.75 -36.83
CA GLU A 148 -21.79 26.25 -37.88
C GLU A 148 -22.42 26.36 -39.29
N ILE A 149 -23.72 26.11 -39.42
CA ILE A 149 -24.49 26.25 -40.67
C ILE A 149 -24.48 27.70 -41.21
N LEU A 150 -24.38 28.73 -40.36
CA LEU A 150 -24.37 30.14 -40.78
C LEU A 150 -22.97 30.77 -40.83
N GLU A 151 -22.01 30.20 -40.11
CA GLU A 151 -20.63 30.71 -40.03
C GLU A 151 -19.67 30.04 -41.04
N SER A 152 -20.08 28.93 -41.66
CA SER A 152 -19.41 28.28 -42.79
C SER A 152 -19.47 29.09 -44.09
N ARG A 153 -18.55 28.82 -45.03
CA ARG A 153 -18.44 29.60 -46.28
C ARG A 153 -19.63 29.32 -47.20
N PRO A 154 -19.92 30.17 -48.22
CA PRO A 154 -20.99 29.89 -49.18
C PRO A 154 -20.78 28.56 -49.91
N GLU A 155 -19.52 28.21 -50.20
CA GLU A 155 -19.15 26.96 -50.88
C GLU A 155 -19.37 25.73 -49.97
N ASP A 156 -19.11 25.88 -48.66
CA ASP A 156 -19.36 24.82 -47.67
C ASP A 156 -20.88 24.64 -47.45
N ARG A 157 -21.64 25.74 -47.40
CA ARG A 157 -23.12 25.74 -47.25
C ARG A 157 -23.85 25.04 -48.40
N ARG A 158 -23.24 24.98 -49.58
CA ARG A 158 -23.72 24.20 -50.73
C ARG A 158 -23.86 22.70 -50.38
N ALA A 159 -22.92 22.15 -49.61
CA ALA A 159 -22.85 20.72 -49.32
C ALA A 159 -24.13 20.21 -48.62
N PHE A 160 -24.66 20.97 -47.66
CA PHE A 160 -25.88 20.64 -46.91
C PHE A 160 -27.11 20.43 -47.82
N ILE A 161 -27.19 21.13 -48.97
CA ILE A 161 -28.29 20.98 -49.92
C ILE A 161 -28.02 19.85 -50.92
N GLU A 162 -26.78 19.68 -51.40
CA GLU A 162 -26.41 18.49 -52.21
C GLU A 162 -26.62 17.18 -51.44
N GLU A 163 -26.30 17.20 -50.15
CA GLU A 163 -26.48 16.09 -49.23
C GLU A 163 -27.96 15.73 -49.07
N ALA A 164 -28.79 16.67 -48.60
CA ALA A 164 -30.22 16.45 -48.41
C ALA A 164 -30.94 16.09 -49.73
N ALA A 165 -30.47 16.58 -50.87
CA ALA A 165 -30.97 16.20 -52.19
C ALA A 165 -30.59 14.76 -52.62
N GLY A 166 -29.82 14.03 -51.81
CA GLY A 166 -29.27 12.71 -52.15
C GLY A 166 -28.22 12.76 -53.26
N VAL A 167 -27.80 13.95 -53.69
CA VAL A 167 -26.84 14.15 -54.78
C VAL A 167 -25.48 13.60 -54.38
N LEU A 168 -25.15 13.54 -53.09
CA LEU A 168 -23.88 12.98 -52.60
C LEU A 168 -23.62 11.53 -53.08
N LYS A 169 -24.64 10.67 -53.21
CA LYS A 169 -24.47 9.31 -53.77
C LYS A 169 -24.27 9.34 -55.28
N HIS A 170 -24.89 10.29 -56.00
CA HIS A 170 -24.67 10.50 -57.43
C HIS A 170 -23.30 11.15 -57.70
N ARG A 171 -22.80 12.00 -56.79
CA ARG A 171 -21.46 12.59 -56.80
C ARG A 171 -20.38 11.57 -56.46
N LYS A 172 -20.56 10.74 -55.42
CA LYS A 172 -19.68 9.60 -55.12
C LYS A 172 -19.75 8.52 -56.23
N ARG A 173 -20.91 8.27 -56.86
CA ARG A 173 -21.03 7.42 -58.07
C ARG A 173 -20.40 8.07 -59.31
N LYS A 174 -20.51 9.38 -59.50
CA LYS A 174 -19.80 10.13 -60.56
C LYS A 174 -18.30 10.06 -60.33
N GLU A 175 -17.79 10.31 -59.13
CA GLU A 175 -16.36 10.14 -58.83
C GLU A 175 -15.91 8.69 -59.02
N LYS A 176 -16.74 7.70 -58.67
CA LYS A 176 -16.43 6.28 -58.91
C LYS A 176 -16.50 5.94 -60.41
N ALA A 177 -17.40 6.55 -61.18
CA ALA A 177 -17.54 6.38 -62.63
C ALA A 177 -16.45 7.13 -63.40
N VAL A 178 -16.09 8.36 -63.00
CA VAL A 178 -14.99 9.17 -63.54
C VAL A 178 -13.66 8.54 -63.17
N ARG A 179 -13.39 8.14 -61.92
CA ARG A 179 -12.20 7.32 -61.60
C ARG A 179 -12.18 5.99 -62.36
N LYS A 180 -13.34 5.41 -62.68
CA LYS A 180 -13.46 4.22 -63.53
C LYS A 180 -13.40 4.53 -65.03
N LEU A 181 -13.63 5.76 -65.47
CA LEU A 181 -13.49 6.26 -66.84
C LEU A 181 -12.09 6.84 -67.08
N ASP A 182 -11.38 7.27 -66.05
CA ASP A 182 -9.96 7.58 -66.03
C ASP A 182 -9.18 6.27 -66.01
N SER A 183 -9.58 5.30 -65.18
CA SER A 183 -9.01 3.95 -65.25
C SER A 183 -9.43 3.22 -66.53
N MET A 184 -10.63 3.41 -67.08
CA MET A 184 -11.00 2.90 -68.40
C MET A 184 -10.43 3.71 -69.56
N SER A 185 -10.10 5.00 -69.42
CA SER A 185 -9.38 5.73 -70.48
C SER A 185 -7.89 5.40 -70.42
N ALA A 186 -7.33 5.14 -69.24
CA ALA A 186 -6.02 4.50 -69.10
C ALA A 186 -6.02 3.06 -69.62
N ASN A 187 -7.09 2.28 -69.40
CA ASN A 187 -7.21 0.91 -69.90
C ASN A 187 -7.62 0.82 -71.37
N LEU A 188 -8.32 1.81 -71.94
CA LEU A 188 -8.68 1.89 -73.37
C LEU A 188 -7.62 2.61 -74.19
N ALA A 189 -6.87 3.56 -73.62
CA ALA A 189 -5.55 3.90 -74.12
C ALA A 189 -4.70 2.63 -74.12
N ARG A 190 -4.49 1.97 -72.97
CA ARG A 190 -3.76 0.68 -72.93
C ARG A 190 -4.32 -0.40 -73.84
N LEU A 191 -5.61 -0.50 -74.16
CA LEU A 191 -6.16 -1.52 -75.06
C LEU A 191 -6.06 -1.12 -76.54
N THR A 192 -6.19 0.17 -76.87
CA THR A 192 -5.95 0.67 -78.23
C THR A 192 -4.46 0.66 -78.54
N ASP A 193 -3.65 1.07 -77.56
CA ASP A 193 -2.21 0.88 -77.51
C ASP A 193 -1.92 -0.61 -77.57
N LEU A 194 -2.43 -1.50 -76.70
CA LEU A 194 -2.18 -2.96 -76.82
C LEU A 194 -2.54 -3.46 -78.21
N THR A 195 -3.71 -3.20 -78.76
CA THR A 195 -4.06 -3.77 -80.08
C THR A 195 -3.14 -3.26 -81.19
N THR A 196 -2.63 -2.02 -81.08
CA THR A 196 -1.64 -1.44 -81.99
C THR A 196 -0.21 -1.93 -81.71
N GLU A 197 0.12 -2.13 -80.43
CA GLU A 197 1.40 -2.50 -79.86
C GLU A 197 1.63 -4.00 -80.02
N LEU A 198 0.68 -4.88 -79.70
CA LEU A 198 0.63 -6.31 -80.04
C LEU A 198 0.88 -6.51 -81.55
N ARG A 199 0.24 -5.70 -82.40
CA ARG A 199 0.45 -5.71 -83.86
C ARG A 199 1.83 -5.19 -84.27
N ARG A 200 2.38 -4.22 -83.53
CA ARG A 200 3.75 -3.72 -83.65
C ARG A 200 4.78 -4.70 -83.07
N GLN A 201 4.37 -5.54 -82.11
CA GLN A 201 5.16 -6.43 -81.28
C GLN A 201 5.27 -7.80 -81.90
N LEU A 202 4.28 -8.36 -82.62
CA LEU A 202 4.40 -9.69 -83.27
C LEU A 202 5.70 -9.89 -84.07
N LYS A 203 6.28 -8.81 -84.62
CA LYS A 203 7.55 -8.82 -85.36
C LYS A 203 8.81 -8.69 -84.45
N PRO A 204 8.85 -7.81 -83.42
CA PRO A 204 9.78 -7.89 -82.30
C PRO A 204 9.67 -9.15 -81.41
N LEU A 205 8.50 -9.76 -81.23
CA LEU A 205 8.25 -10.79 -80.23
C LEU A 205 8.96 -12.09 -80.61
N GLY A 206 9.06 -12.39 -81.90
CA GLY A 206 9.92 -13.46 -82.40
C GLY A 206 11.42 -13.26 -82.09
N ARG A 207 11.88 -12.01 -81.87
CA ARG A 207 13.22 -11.73 -81.32
C ARG A 207 13.21 -11.75 -79.79
N GLN A 208 12.13 -11.29 -79.16
CA GLN A 208 11.98 -11.34 -77.70
C GLN A 208 11.81 -12.78 -77.18
N ALA A 209 11.37 -13.75 -77.98
CA ALA A 209 11.37 -15.17 -77.65
C ALA A 209 12.79 -15.77 -77.61
N GLU A 210 13.69 -15.30 -78.50
CA GLU A 210 15.12 -15.65 -78.46
C GLU A 210 15.82 -14.97 -77.27
N MET A 211 15.50 -13.69 -77.01
CA MET A 211 15.93 -13.00 -75.78
C MET A 211 15.36 -13.66 -74.53
N ALA A 212 14.12 -14.16 -74.56
CA ALA A 212 13.47 -14.86 -73.44
C ALA A 212 14.17 -16.18 -73.14
N ARG A 213 14.63 -16.93 -74.15
CA ARG A 213 15.44 -18.13 -73.91
C ARG A 213 16.77 -17.80 -73.21
N ARG A 214 17.46 -16.72 -73.61
CA ARG A 214 18.65 -16.24 -72.88
C ARG A 214 18.33 -15.69 -71.49
N ALA A 215 17.22 -14.98 -71.34
CA ALA A 215 16.76 -14.49 -70.06
C ALA A 215 16.25 -15.60 -69.14
N GLN A 216 15.82 -16.75 -69.66
CA GLN A 216 15.46 -17.93 -68.87
C GLN A 216 16.72 -18.55 -68.24
N THR A 217 17.84 -18.61 -68.99
CA THR A 217 19.16 -18.94 -68.43
C THR A 217 19.58 -17.90 -67.38
N ILE A 218 19.58 -16.61 -67.73
CA ILE A 218 19.99 -15.54 -66.80
C ILE A 218 19.05 -15.45 -65.58
N GLN A 219 17.78 -15.82 -65.69
CA GLN A 219 16.84 -15.93 -64.57
C GLN A 219 17.08 -17.19 -63.73
N ALA A 220 17.60 -18.28 -64.32
CA ALA A 220 18.08 -19.43 -63.56
C ALA A 220 19.37 -19.08 -62.79
N ASP A 221 20.34 -18.39 -63.41
CA ASP A 221 21.51 -17.83 -62.72
C ASP A 221 21.13 -16.83 -61.62
N LEU A 222 20.16 -15.95 -61.90
CA LEU A 222 19.60 -15.01 -60.94
C LEU A 222 18.93 -15.73 -59.77
N ARG A 223 18.20 -16.82 -60.04
CA ARG A 223 17.52 -17.62 -59.00
C ARG A 223 18.53 -18.42 -58.18
N ASP A 224 19.52 -19.06 -58.80
CA ASP A 224 20.62 -19.74 -58.11
C ASP A 224 21.42 -18.76 -57.23
N ALA A 225 21.83 -17.60 -57.77
CA ALA A 225 22.52 -16.58 -57.00
C ALA A 225 21.66 -16.01 -55.85
N ARG A 226 20.36 -15.79 -56.06
CA ARG A 226 19.44 -15.32 -55.00
C ARG A 226 19.15 -16.39 -53.96
N LEU A 227 18.98 -17.65 -54.33
CA LEU A 227 18.80 -18.77 -53.39
C LEU A 227 20.06 -18.95 -52.54
N ARG A 228 21.26 -18.92 -53.14
CA ARG A 228 22.53 -19.03 -52.40
C ARG A 228 22.79 -17.83 -51.50
N LEU A 229 22.44 -16.61 -51.92
CA LEU A 229 22.57 -15.42 -51.06
C LEU A 229 21.50 -15.40 -49.95
N ALA A 230 20.28 -15.87 -50.21
CA ALA A 230 19.25 -16.06 -49.18
C ALA A 230 19.63 -17.17 -48.18
N ALA A 231 20.26 -18.26 -48.64
CA ALA A 231 20.81 -19.30 -47.79
C ALA A 231 21.99 -18.78 -46.94
N ASP A 232 22.90 -18.02 -47.54
CA ASP A 232 24.02 -17.38 -46.83
C ASP A 232 23.55 -16.34 -45.80
N ASP A 233 22.54 -15.52 -46.13
CA ASP A 233 21.93 -14.58 -45.19
C ASP A 233 21.15 -15.32 -44.09
N LEU A 234 20.41 -16.39 -44.40
CA LEU A 234 19.68 -17.17 -43.40
C LEU A 234 20.63 -17.89 -42.44
N VAL A 235 21.65 -18.57 -42.94
CA VAL A 235 22.70 -19.22 -42.13
C VAL A 235 23.46 -18.18 -41.29
N LYS A 236 23.73 -16.99 -41.82
CA LYS A 236 24.30 -15.88 -41.03
C LYS A 236 23.36 -15.39 -39.94
N ARG A 237 22.06 -15.24 -40.19
CA ARG A 237 21.09 -14.84 -39.14
C ARG A 237 20.89 -15.92 -38.09
N GLN A 238 20.91 -17.19 -38.49
CA GLN A 238 20.90 -18.32 -37.56
C GLN A 238 22.17 -18.35 -36.70
N ALA A 239 23.36 -18.13 -37.28
CA ALA A 239 24.61 -17.99 -36.53
C ALA A 239 24.63 -16.76 -35.59
N GLU A 240 24.18 -15.59 -36.05
CA GLU A 240 24.03 -14.40 -35.18
C GLU A 240 23.05 -14.66 -34.02
N PHE A 241 21.97 -15.40 -34.27
CA PHE A 241 21.00 -15.81 -33.25
C PHE A 241 21.61 -16.82 -32.26
N ASP A 242 22.36 -17.81 -32.73
CA ASP A 242 23.03 -18.80 -31.88
C ASP A 242 24.19 -18.21 -31.07
N ASP A 243 24.93 -17.24 -31.60
CA ASP A 243 25.93 -16.46 -30.86
C ASP A 243 25.26 -15.61 -29.77
N THR A 244 24.12 -14.98 -30.09
CA THR A 244 23.31 -14.20 -29.12
C THR A 244 22.73 -15.12 -28.03
N ASN A 245 22.29 -16.31 -28.40
CA ASN A 245 21.78 -17.34 -27.49
C ASN A 245 22.89 -17.91 -26.58
N GLN A 246 24.10 -18.08 -27.10
CA GLN A 246 25.29 -18.43 -26.29
C GLN A 246 25.69 -17.31 -25.34
N ALA A 247 25.63 -16.04 -25.76
CA ALA A 247 25.86 -14.89 -24.89
C ALA A 247 24.81 -14.81 -23.76
N GLU A 248 23.51 -14.95 -24.08
CA GLU A 248 22.43 -15.00 -23.09
C GLU A 248 22.66 -16.14 -22.09
N THR A 249 22.91 -17.38 -22.56
CA THR A 249 23.15 -18.53 -21.66
C THR A 249 24.45 -18.44 -20.85
N THR A 250 25.36 -17.53 -21.20
CA THR A 250 26.54 -17.20 -20.40
C THR A 250 26.20 -16.16 -19.33
N LEU A 251 25.57 -15.04 -19.72
CA LEU A 251 25.07 -14.02 -18.78
C LEU A 251 24.08 -14.60 -17.76
N ARG A 252 23.30 -15.62 -18.14
CA ARG A 252 22.36 -16.32 -17.27
C ARG A 252 23.06 -17.20 -16.24
N LYS A 253 24.22 -17.79 -16.58
CA LYS A 253 25.08 -18.48 -15.59
C LYS A 253 25.77 -17.48 -14.67
N ASP A 254 26.31 -16.38 -15.21
CA ASP A 254 26.94 -15.32 -14.41
C ASP A 254 25.92 -14.71 -13.42
N HIS A 255 24.67 -14.51 -13.85
CA HIS A 255 23.55 -14.11 -13.01
C HIS A 255 23.30 -15.12 -11.89
N ASP A 256 23.17 -16.42 -12.22
CA ASP A 256 22.84 -17.45 -11.25
C ASP A 256 24.00 -17.71 -10.26
N GLU A 257 25.26 -17.63 -10.70
CA GLU A 257 26.44 -17.68 -9.81
C GLU A 257 26.47 -16.48 -8.84
N LEU A 258 26.19 -15.26 -9.33
CA LEU A 258 26.10 -14.08 -8.48
C LEU A 258 24.90 -14.10 -7.53
N ALA A 259 23.76 -14.68 -7.96
CA ALA A 259 22.58 -14.86 -7.11
C ALA A 259 22.87 -15.85 -5.96
N ASN A 260 23.50 -17.00 -6.24
CA ASN A 260 23.96 -17.92 -5.21
C ASN A 260 24.94 -17.24 -4.23
N ARG A 261 25.88 -16.43 -4.73
CA ARG A 261 26.80 -15.68 -3.84
C ARG A 261 26.10 -14.56 -3.07
N LEU A 262 25.03 -13.96 -3.60
CA LEU A 262 24.20 -12.99 -2.88
C LEU A 262 23.45 -13.68 -1.72
N ASP A 263 22.91 -14.87 -1.93
CA ASP A 263 22.26 -15.65 -0.87
C ASP A 263 23.26 -16.05 0.22
N GLU A 264 24.47 -16.52 -0.14
CA GLU A 264 25.56 -16.75 0.81
C GLU A 264 25.91 -15.50 1.61
N ALA A 265 26.16 -14.37 0.95
CA ALA A 265 26.54 -13.12 1.58
C ALA A 265 25.41 -12.53 2.45
N THR A 266 24.15 -12.79 2.10
CA THR A 266 22.96 -12.40 2.90
C THR A 266 22.79 -13.28 4.13
N PHE A 267 23.11 -14.58 4.04
CA PHE A 267 23.18 -15.46 5.20
C PHE A 267 24.34 -15.09 6.14
N GLU A 268 25.53 -14.81 5.60
CA GLU A 268 26.67 -14.27 6.36
C GLU A 268 26.28 -12.96 7.06
N LEU A 269 25.65 -12.01 6.35
CA LEU A 269 25.15 -10.74 6.90
C LEU A 269 24.25 -10.97 8.13
N ALA A 270 23.19 -11.78 7.98
CA ALA A 270 22.24 -12.05 9.06
C ALA A 270 22.90 -12.75 10.27
N ALA A 271 23.81 -13.69 10.02
CA ALA A 271 24.58 -14.35 11.09
C ALA A 271 25.50 -13.36 11.83
N HIS A 272 26.12 -12.42 11.12
CA HIS A 272 26.91 -11.36 11.73
C HIS A 272 26.04 -10.34 12.50
N GLU A 273 24.86 -10.01 12.00
CA GLU A 273 23.93 -9.06 12.64
C GLU A 273 23.40 -9.62 13.97
N SER A 274 23.00 -10.90 13.97
CA SER A 274 22.63 -11.65 15.17
C SER A 274 23.78 -11.72 16.20
N ALA A 275 25.00 -12.02 15.73
CA ALA A 275 26.18 -12.07 16.59
C ALA A 275 26.52 -10.71 17.23
N VAL A 276 26.47 -9.62 16.46
CA VAL A 276 26.72 -8.25 16.97
C VAL A 276 25.65 -7.84 18.01
N SER A 277 24.38 -8.17 17.77
CA SER A 277 23.28 -7.93 18.72
C SER A 277 23.52 -8.67 20.04
N GLY A 278 23.74 -9.99 20.00
CA GLY A 278 24.00 -10.81 21.19
C GLY A 278 25.28 -10.40 21.94
N LEU A 279 26.33 -9.97 21.23
CA LEU A 279 27.56 -9.46 21.85
C LEU A 279 27.37 -8.08 22.48
N THR A 280 26.48 -7.23 21.95
CA THR A 280 26.22 -5.90 22.51
C THR A 280 25.59 -6.00 23.89
N GLY A 281 24.50 -6.76 24.04
CA GLY A 281 23.88 -6.99 25.36
C GLY A 281 24.81 -7.66 26.37
N ARG A 282 25.65 -8.61 25.93
CA ARG A 282 26.69 -9.23 26.78
C ARG A 282 27.76 -8.21 27.22
N ALA A 283 28.23 -7.36 26.30
CA ALA A 283 29.23 -6.33 26.60
C ALA A 283 28.68 -5.26 27.57
N GLU A 284 27.41 -4.87 27.43
CA GLU A 284 26.74 -3.93 28.34
C GLU A 284 26.54 -4.52 29.73
N ALA A 285 26.12 -5.78 29.85
CA ALA A 285 26.04 -6.48 31.14
C ALA A 285 27.42 -6.59 31.83
N ALA A 286 28.48 -6.85 31.06
CA ALA A 286 29.86 -6.85 31.57
C ALA A 286 30.31 -5.43 32.00
N GLN A 287 30.00 -4.40 31.22
CA GLN A 287 30.28 -2.99 31.53
C GLN A 287 29.60 -2.55 32.84
N GLN A 288 28.31 -2.85 33.01
CA GLN A 288 27.57 -2.56 34.24
C GLN A 288 28.15 -3.32 35.44
N THR A 289 28.52 -4.60 35.26
CA THR A 289 29.13 -5.42 36.31
C THR A 289 30.48 -4.84 36.75
N TRP A 290 31.33 -4.45 35.80
CA TRP A 290 32.61 -3.80 36.08
C TRP A 290 32.44 -2.45 36.81
N PHE A 291 31.48 -1.61 36.40
CA PHE A 291 31.17 -0.35 37.09
C PHE A 291 30.70 -0.60 38.54
N ARG A 292 29.76 -1.53 38.75
CA ARG A 292 29.22 -1.87 40.07
C ARG A 292 30.32 -2.40 41.02
N LEU A 293 31.19 -3.26 40.51
CA LEU A 293 32.33 -3.80 41.28
C LEU A 293 33.38 -2.72 41.58
N SER A 294 33.69 -1.84 40.63
CA SER A 294 34.65 -0.74 40.81
C SER A 294 34.16 0.29 41.84
N ALA A 295 32.89 0.67 41.78
CA ALA A 295 32.27 1.55 42.78
C ALA A 295 32.17 0.90 44.17
N LEU A 296 31.98 -0.42 44.24
CA LEU A 296 32.06 -1.16 45.51
C LEU A 296 33.50 -1.21 46.04
N ALA A 297 34.50 -1.43 45.18
CA ALA A 297 35.91 -1.42 45.55
C ALA A 297 36.34 -0.09 46.16
N GLU A 298 36.02 1.05 45.53
CA GLU A 298 36.38 2.37 46.08
C GLU A 298 35.67 2.71 47.39
N ARG A 299 34.39 2.34 47.56
CA ARG A 299 33.72 2.51 48.86
C ARG A 299 34.42 1.73 49.98
N VAL A 300 34.91 0.51 49.69
CA VAL A 300 35.68 -0.28 50.66
C VAL A 300 37.07 0.32 50.88
N SER A 301 37.79 0.77 49.85
CA SER A 301 39.08 1.46 49.98
C SER A 301 38.98 2.74 50.82
N ALA A 302 37.96 3.56 50.59
CA ALA A 302 37.67 4.74 51.41
C ALA A 302 37.35 4.37 52.87
N THR A 303 36.59 3.30 53.09
CA THR A 303 36.29 2.78 54.44
C THR A 303 37.55 2.29 55.15
N VAL A 304 38.45 1.58 54.44
CA VAL A 304 39.75 1.13 54.97
C VAL A 304 40.64 2.32 55.35
N ARG A 305 40.70 3.36 54.51
CA ARG A 305 41.47 4.58 54.80
C ARG A 305 40.96 5.25 56.08
N ILE A 306 39.67 5.55 56.16
CA ILE A 306 39.04 6.20 57.32
C ILE A 306 39.20 5.34 58.59
N ALA A 307 39.04 4.01 58.50
CA ALA A 307 39.22 3.11 59.63
C ALA A 307 40.69 3.06 60.12
N SER A 308 41.65 3.07 59.20
CA SER A 308 43.09 3.07 59.51
C SER A 308 43.51 4.40 60.16
N GLU A 309 43.12 5.54 59.58
CA GLU A 309 43.36 6.88 60.14
C GLU A 309 42.74 6.99 61.54
N ARG A 310 41.50 6.52 61.71
CA ARG A 310 40.78 6.57 62.98
C ARG A 310 41.40 5.65 64.05
N ALA A 311 41.90 4.47 63.68
CA ALA A 311 42.65 3.62 64.60
C ALA A 311 43.93 4.34 65.09
N GLN A 312 44.74 4.86 64.15
CA GLN A 312 46.00 5.54 64.44
C GLN A 312 45.80 6.81 65.31
N HIS A 313 44.77 7.61 65.03
CA HIS A 313 44.43 8.79 65.82
C HIS A 313 43.91 8.48 67.24
N LEU A 314 43.34 7.30 67.47
CA LEU A 314 42.88 6.87 68.80
C LEU A 314 43.99 6.18 69.61
N GLU A 315 45.01 5.65 68.94
CA GLU A 315 46.18 4.99 69.54
C GLU A 315 47.23 5.98 70.08
N ILE A 316 47.32 7.18 69.50
CA ILE A 316 48.19 8.25 70.00
C ILE A 316 47.64 8.81 71.34
N GLY A 317 48.27 8.38 72.43
CA GLY A 317 47.95 8.85 73.78
C GLY A 317 48.47 10.26 74.06
N ILE A 318 47.60 11.12 74.59
CA ILE A 318 48.03 12.29 75.37
C ILE A 318 48.27 11.79 76.79
N GLU A 319 49.46 12.05 77.35
CA GLU A 319 49.76 11.69 78.74
C GLU A 319 48.86 12.46 79.71
N ALA A 320 48.16 11.75 80.59
CA ALA A 320 47.37 12.37 81.64
C ALA A 320 48.33 12.90 82.72
N SER A 321 48.41 14.23 82.86
CA SER A 321 49.17 14.87 83.94
C SER A 321 48.65 14.36 85.29
N ALA A 322 49.55 13.84 86.12
CA ALA A 322 49.20 13.31 87.43
C ALA A 322 48.94 14.46 88.42
N GLY A 323 47.69 14.62 88.86
CA GLY A 323 47.35 15.52 89.96
C GLY A 323 47.87 15.01 91.31
N PRO A 324 47.82 15.84 92.38
CA PRO A 324 48.18 15.43 93.73
C PRO A 324 47.38 14.21 94.19
N ASP A 325 47.91 13.42 95.13
CA ASP A 325 47.25 12.18 95.50
C ASP A 325 46.06 12.38 96.47
N PRO A 326 44.84 11.89 96.17
CA PRO A 326 43.67 12.08 97.02
C PRO A 326 43.80 11.49 98.42
N GLU A 327 44.57 10.42 98.62
CA GLU A 327 44.76 9.83 99.95
C GLU A 327 45.70 10.70 100.80
N ALA A 328 46.73 11.28 100.18
CA ALA A 328 47.58 12.28 100.83
C ALA A 328 46.81 13.58 101.17
N LEU A 329 45.91 14.05 100.28
CA LEU A 329 45.09 15.24 100.52
C LEU A 329 44.07 15.05 101.66
N GLU A 330 43.51 13.85 101.84
CA GLU A 330 42.66 13.55 102.99
C GLU A 330 43.46 13.37 104.29
N ALA A 331 44.66 12.77 104.24
CA ALA A 331 45.56 12.73 105.39
C ALA A 331 45.96 14.14 105.87
N GLU A 332 46.32 15.06 104.96
CA GLU A 332 46.59 16.47 105.31
C GLU A 332 45.33 17.15 105.88
N ALA A 333 44.14 16.83 105.36
CA ALA A 333 42.89 17.38 105.89
C ALA A 333 42.60 16.93 107.32
N ASP A 334 42.86 15.67 107.65
CA ASP A 334 42.61 15.12 108.98
C ASP A 334 43.65 15.60 110.02
N GLU A 335 44.93 15.75 109.63
CA GLU A 335 45.94 16.43 110.47
C GLU A 335 45.55 17.89 110.74
N VAL A 336 45.10 18.62 109.71
CA VAL A 336 44.64 20.01 109.86
C VAL A 336 43.38 20.10 110.73
N ALA A 337 42.45 19.17 110.63
CA ALA A 337 41.24 19.14 111.45
C ALA A 337 41.55 18.84 112.93
N ALA A 338 42.45 17.89 113.22
CA ALA A 338 42.93 17.64 114.57
C ALA A 338 43.61 18.90 115.17
N ARG A 339 44.42 19.60 114.36
CA ARG A 339 45.10 20.82 114.79
C ARG A 339 44.15 22.02 114.96
N GLU A 340 43.05 22.08 114.19
CA GLU A 340 41.98 23.06 114.39
C GLU A 340 41.29 22.83 115.74
N GLN A 341 40.99 21.58 116.10
CA GLN A 341 40.39 21.23 117.39
C GLN A 341 41.28 21.61 118.59
N GLU A 342 42.57 21.25 118.58
CA GLU A 342 43.53 21.62 119.64
C GLU A 342 43.59 23.14 119.88
N LEU A 343 43.48 23.94 118.80
CA LEU A 343 43.54 25.40 118.87
C LEU A 343 42.22 26.03 119.32
N LEU A 344 41.08 25.37 119.07
CA LEU A 344 39.78 25.76 119.61
C LEU A 344 39.66 25.46 121.11
N GLU A 345 40.23 24.36 121.58
CA GLU A 345 40.29 24.01 123.00
C GLU A 345 41.18 25.01 123.77
N ALA A 346 42.39 25.31 123.27
CA ALA A 346 43.26 26.34 123.85
C ALA A 346 42.63 27.75 123.83
N LEU A 347 41.75 28.04 122.86
CA LEU A 347 40.98 29.28 122.80
C LEU A 347 39.85 29.32 123.85
N ALA A 348 39.26 28.17 124.20
CA ALA A 348 38.28 28.07 125.28
C ALA A 348 38.92 28.29 126.65
N GLU A 349 40.04 27.60 126.94
CA GLU A 349 40.81 27.78 128.19
C GLU A 349 41.23 29.24 128.40
N ALA A 350 41.76 29.87 127.34
CA ALA A 350 42.14 31.28 127.40
C ALA A 350 40.92 32.20 127.67
N LYS A 351 39.74 31.89 127.11
CA LYS A 351 38.51 32.67 127.31
C LYS A 351 37.97 32.53 128.74
N GLU A 352 38.05 31.34 129.35
CA GLU A 352 37.70 31.17 130.77
C GLU A 352 38.64 31.95 131.69
N LEU A 353 39.95 31.93 131.42
CA LEU A 353 40.93 32.74 132.16
C LEU A 353 40.69 34.25 131.99
N LEU A 354 40.27 34.68 130.79
CA LEU A 354 39.92 36.08 130.52
C LEU A 354 38.68 36.52 131.30
N GLU A 355 37.62 35.72 131.33
CA GLU A 355 36.42 36.08 132.11
C GLU A 355 36.68 36.05 133.62
N ALA A 356 37.52 35.13 134.12
CA ALA A 356 37.96 35.11 135.52
C ALA A 356 38.78 36.35 135.91
N THR A 357 39.74 36.76 135.07
CA THR A 357 40.54 37.98 135.30
C THR A 357 39.73 39.26 135.11
N ARG A 358 38.73 39.27 134.22
CA ARG A 358 37.76 40.36 134.07
C ARG A 358 36.87 40.56 135.28
N ALA A 359 36.47 39.49 135.97
CA ALA A 359 35.65 39.61 137.18
C ALA A 359 36.42 40.34 138.30
N GLU A 360 37.64 39.90 138.59
CA GLU A 360 38.55 40.59 139.53
C GLU A 360 38.85 42.02 139.06
N LEU A 361 39.12 42.22 137.75
CA LEU A 361 39.33 43.55 137.18
C LEU A 361 38.14 44.46 137.41
N ALA A 362 36.91 44.02 137.12
CA ALA A 362 35.72 44.84 137.26
C ALA A 362 35.46 45.26 138.71
N GLU A 363 35.81 44.42 139.70
CA GLU A 363 35.71 44.79 141.12
C GLU A 363 36.77 45.84 141.51
N ARG A 364 38.03 45.69 141.08
CA ARG A 364 39.08 46.70 141.30
C ARG A 364 38.83 48.00 140.51
N GLU A 365 38.36 47.89 139.28
CA GLU A 365 37.98 49.02 138.44
C GLU A 365 36.71 49.70 138.92
N SER A 366 35.76 49.03 139.59
CA SER A 366 34.66 49.77 140.23
C SER A 366 35.16 50.67 141.36
N ILE A 367 36.22 50.26 142.06
CA ILE A 367 36.85 51.02 143.15
C ILE A 367 37.80 52.11 142.58
N ALA A 368 38.44 51.86 141.44
CA ALA A 368 39.35 52.78 140.79
C ALA A 368 38.72 53.69 139.74
N ALA A 369 37.61 53.34 139.11
CA ALA A 369 36.93 54.19 138.13
C ALA A 369 35.98 55.20 138.78
N GLU A 370 35.84 55.19 140.11
CA GLU A 370 35.39 56.35 140.90
C GLU A 370 36.49 57.43 140.97
N ALA A 371 37.76 57.00 140.83
CA ALA A 371 38.98 57.70 141.24
C ALA A 371 39.90 58.14 140.09
N GLU A 372 40.39 57.17 139.32
CA GLU A 372 40.93 57.27 137.95
C GLU A 372 39.84 57.53 136.90
N ARG A 373 38.65 57.86 137.37
CA ARG A 373 37.91 58.94 136.73
C ARG A 373 38.72 60.26 136.73
N SER A 374 40.05 60.35 136.68
CA SER A 374 40.77 61.54 137.20
C SER A 374 40.81 62.79 136.29
N HIS A 375 41.31 62.67 135.06
CA HIS A 375 42.17 63.63 134.32
C HIS A 375 41.86 63.99 132.85
N MET A 376 41.32 63.07 132.04
CA MET A 376 41.67 62.93 130.61
C MET A 376 40.55 62.32 129.72
N ALA A 377 39.53 63.00 129.20
CA ALA A 377 39.24 64.41 128.97
C ALA A 377 40.11 65.13 127.91
N ALA A 378 41.03 64.42 127.22
CA ALA A 378 41.78 64.97 126.09
C ALA A 378 42.53 63.92 125.21
N ALA A 379 41.95 63.56 124.05
CA ALA A 379 42.33 64.13 122.73
C ALA A 379 42.57 63.16 121.54
N ARG A 380 42.00 63.54 120.37
CA ARG A 380 42.44 63.28 118.97
C ARG A 380 42.46 61.82 118.44
N ALA A 381 41.34 61.36 117.85
CA ALA A 381 41.30 60.11 117.06
C ALA A 381 40.28 60.06 115.88
N GLU A 382 39.83 61.20 115.35
CA GLU A 382 38.67 61.26 114.41
C GLU A 382 39.03 61.64 112.95
N ALA A 383 40.28 62.03 112.66
CA ALA A 383 40.63 62.61 111.35
C ALA A 383 40.72 61.60 110.20
N ASP A 384 41.37 60.46 110.42
CA ASP A 384 41.84 59.57 109.33
C ASP A 384 40.72 58.67 108.74
N ARG A 385 39.55 58.63 109.39
CA ARG A 385 38.49 57.63 109.10
C ARG A 385 37.74 57.88 107.78
N ARG A 386 37.91 59.05 107.14
CA ARG A 386 36.99 59.55 106.10
C ARG A 386 37.44 59.36 104.66
N GLU A 387 38.74 59.14 104.39
CA GLU A 387 39.24 59.01 103.00
C GLU A 387 39.02 57.60 102.42
N GLY A 388 39.26 56.55 103.21
CA GLY A 388 39.25 55.16 102.71
C GLY A 388 37.88 54.68 102.20
N LEU A 389 36.79 55.11 102.84
CA LEU A 389 35.44 54.67 102.52
C LEU A 389 34.97 55.10 101.11
N ALA A 390 35.39 56.26 100.62
CA ALA A 390 34.96 56.77 99.32
C ALA A 390 35.55 55.97 98.14
N ARG A 391 36.75 55.42 98.29
CA ARG A 391 37.48 54.72 97.21
C ARG A 391 36.89 53.35 96.88
N LEU A 392 36.37 52.64 97.88
CA LEU A 392 35.79 51.30 97.73
C LEU A 392 34.41 51.33 97.05
N SER A 393 33.59 52.36 97.31
CA SER A 393 32.23 52.45 96.74
C SER A 393 32.21 52.44 95.21
N GLY A 394 33.02 53.29 94.55
CA GLY A 394 32.99 53.42 93.09
C GLY A 394 33.48 52.19 92.31
N GLN A 395 34.17 51.26 92.97
CA GLN A 395 34.58 49.99 92.35
C GLN A 395 33.41 48.99 92.26
N VAL A 396 32.52 48.98 93.25
CA VAL A 396 31.29 48.17 93.28
C VAL A 396 30.34 48.58 92.15
N ASP A 397 30.06 49.89 92.05
CA ASP A 397 29.11 50.42 91.06
C ASP A 397 29.52 50.07 89.62
N THR A 398 30.83 50.12 89.33
CA THR A 398 31.38 49.80 88.00
C THR A 398 31.14 48.35 87.58
N MET A 399 31.18 47.39 88.51
CA MET A 399 30.96 45.97 88.18
C MET A 399 29.48 45.61 88.06
N ARG A 400 28.58 46.28 88.77
CA ARG A 400 27.13 46.08 88.62
C ARG A 400 26.65 46.35 87.19
N THR A 401 27.01 47.50 86.61
CA THR A 401 26.66 47.86 85.23
C THR A 401 27.24 46.89 84.18
N ARG A 402 28.36 46.24 84.48
CA ARG A 402 28.96 45.22 83.61
C ARG A 402 28.14 43.92 83.59
N VAL A 403 27.56 43.51 84.74
CA VAL A 403 26.65 42.35 84.81
C VAL A 403 25.35 42.64 84.07
N GLU A 404 24.75 43.81 84.28
CA GLU A 404 23.50 44.23 83.62
C GLU A 404 23.61 44.17 82.09
N SER A 405 24.72 44.68 81.53
CA SER A 405 24.97 44.65 80.08
C SER A 405 25.16 43.23 79.50
N ILE A 406 25.63 42.27 80.31
CA ILE A 406 25.75 40.86 79.92
C ILE A 406 24.36 40.19 79.93
N ASP A 407 23.52 40.45 80.93
CA ASP A 407 22.15 39.94 81.01
C ASP A 407 21.28 40.42 79.82
N GLU A 408 21.41 41.69 79.41
CA GLU A 408 20.78 42.19 78.17
C GLU A 408 21.29 41.47 76.91
N GLY A 409 22.50 40.91 76.92
CA GLY A 409 23.05 40.10 75.83
C GLY A 409 22.45 38.70 75.80
N VAL A 410 22.39 38.02 76.96
CA VAL A 410 21.78 36.68 77.10
C VAL A 410 20.31 36.72 76.67
N ALA A 411 19.54 37.70 77.15
CA ALA A 411 18.12 37.85 76.83
C ALA A 411 17.86 37.98 75.30
N ARG A 412 18.70 38.75 74.59
CA ARG A 412 18.58 38.91 73.13
C ARG A 412 18.94 37.64 72.36
N LEU A 413 19.94 36.89 72.82
CA LEU A 413 20.32 35.61 72.20
C LEU A 413 19.23 34.54 72.41
N SER A 414 18.60 34.48 73.59
CA SER A 414 17.49 33.56 73.86
C SER A 414 16.33 33.73 72.88
N VAL A 415 15.89 34.97 72.61
CA VAL A 415 14.82 35.23 71.63
C VAL A 415 15.23 34.75 70.23
N GLY A 416 16.48 34.98 69.80
CA GLY A 416 16.97 34.48 68.51
C GLY A 416 17.04 32.94 68.42
N ILE A 417 17.26 32.26 69.54
CA ILE A 417 17.25 30.80 69.64
C ILE A 417 15.82 30.24 69.50
N GLU A 418 14.83 30.88 70.12
CA GLU A 418 13.41 30.50 69.97
C GLU A 418 12.91 30.73 68.53
N ASP A 419 13.27 31.87 67.93
CA ASP A 419 12.94 32.21 66.54
C ASP A 419 13.55 31.21 65.53
N SER A 420 14.81 30.81 65.73
CA SER A 420 15.49 29.85 64.86
C SER A 420 15.05 28.40 65.09
N ALA A 421 14.73 28.02 66.33
CA ALA A 421 14.12 26.72 66.63
C ALA A 421 12.74 26.57 65.95
N THR A 422 11.89 27.60 66.03
CA THR A 422 10.57 27.59 65.40
C THR A 422 10.66 27.43 63.87
N ARG A 423 11.63 28.10 63.23
CA ARG A 423 11.89 27.93 61.78
C ARG A 423 12.40 26.52 61.44
N LEU A 424 13.25 25.94 62.30
CA LEU A 424 13.79 24.60 62.13
C LEU A 424 12.69 23.52 62.23
N GLU A 425 11.77 23.64 63.18
CA GLU A 425 10.63 22.74 63.33
C GLU A 425 9.69 22.83 62.12
N LEU A 426 9.36 24.05 61.67
CA LEU A 426 8.48 24.26 60.51
C LEU A 426 9.10 23.72 59.22
N ALA A 427 10.39 23.99 58.96
CA ALA A 427 11.09 23.47 57.79
C ALA A 427 11.22 21.93 57.81
N LYS A 428 11.37 21.31 59.00
CA LYS A 428 11.35 19.84 59.16
C LYS A 428 9.96 19.25 58.89
N ALA A 429 8.90 19.86 59.41
CA ALA A 429 7.52 19.42 59.17
C ALA A 429 7.12 19.52 57.68
N GLU A 430 7.52 20.60 56.99
CA GLU A 430 7.32 20.72 55.53
C GLU A 430 8.13 19.66 54.76
N PHE A 431 9.39 19.42 55.14
CA PHE A 431 10.22 18.38 54.53
C PHE A 431 9.62 16.99 54.69
N GLU A 432 9.20 16.60 55.90
CA GLU A 432 8.57 15.30 56.18
C GLU A 432 7.25 15.12 55.43
N THR A 433 6.45 16.20 55.31
CA THR A 433 5.20 16.20 54.53
C THR A 433 5.43 15.96 53.04
N VAL A 434 6.49 16.57 52.46
CA VAL A 434 6.88 16.35 51.06
C VAL A 434 7.51 14.96 50.87
N GLN A 435 8.30 14.49 51.85
CA GLN A 435 8.91 13.15 51.83
C GLN A 435 7.86 12.03 51.84
N ALA A 436 6.77 12.18 52.59
CA ALA A 436 5.67 11.22 52.60
C ALA A 436 5.03 11.05 51.20
N ARG A 437 4.86 12.15 50.46
CA ARG A 437 4.29 12.15 49.10
C ARG A 437 5.19 11.49 48.05
N VAL A 438 6.51 11.44 48.26
CA VAL A 438 7.42 10.64 47.42
C VAL A 438 7.06 9.16 47.54
N GLY A 439 6.93 8.65 48.78
CA GLY A 439 6.59 7.24 49.01
C GLY A 439 5.20 6.81 48.51
N GLU A 440 4.27 7.75 48.31
CA GLU A 440 2.98 7.49 47.66
C GLU A 440 3.10 7.41 46.12
N LEU A 441 4.04 8.16 45.52
CA LEU A 441 4.23 8.22 44.07
C LEU A 441 5.18 7.14 43.55
N ASP A 442 6.30 6.88 44.23
CA ASP A 442 7.20 5.74 43.95
C ASP A 442 6.41 4.40 43.98
N ALA A 443 5.39 4.30 44.83
CA ALA A 443 4.50 3.15 44.90
C ALA A 443 3.44 3.08 43.77
N GLY A 444 3.15 4.22 43.12
CA GLY A 444 2.29 4.31 41.95
C GLY A 444 3.04 4.07 40.64
N GLU A 445 4.27 4.57 40.53
CA GLU A 445 5.21 4.40 39.40
C GLU A 445 5.38 2.91 39.04
N VAL A 446 5.66 2.07 40.04
CA VAL A 446 5.75 0.60 39.87
C VAL A 446 4.48 0.00 39.26
N GLY A 447 3.30 0.58 39.51
CA GLY A 447 2.03 0.15 38.91
C GLY A 447 1.83 0.63 37.47
N LEU A 448 2.49 1.72 37.06
CA LEU A 448 2.48 2.26 35.70
C LEU A 448 3.50 1.53 34.81
N ASP A 449 4.70 1.24 35.32
CA ASP A 449 5.69 0.35 34.67
C ASP A 449 5.05 -1.01 34.34
N ASP A 450 4.48 -1.67 35.35
CA ASP A 450 3.84 -2.98 35.18
C ASP A 450 2.63 -2.91 34.23
N HIS A 451 1.99 -1.75 34.06
CA HIS A 451 0.94 -1.56 33.05
C HIS A 451 1.53 -1.36 31.65
N HIS A 452 2.58 -0.55 31.51
CA HIS A 452 3.27 -0.29 30.26
C HIS A 452 3.86 -1.58 29.68
N ASP A 453 4.61 -2.35 30.46
CA ASP A 453 5.24 -3.60 30.02
C ASP A 453 4.22 -4.65 29.57
N ARG A 454 3.07 -4.75 30.26
CA ARG A 454 1.94 -5.59 29.83
C ARG A 454 1.33 -5.11 28.51
N SER A 455 1.18 -3.80 28.32
CA SER A 455 0.63 -3.21 27.08
C SER A 455 1.58 -3.40 25.89
N VAL A 456 2.88 -3.15 26.06
CA VAL A 456 3.92 -3.40 25.04
C VAL A 456 4.02 -4.88 24.72
N THR A 457 3.94 -5.76 25.72
CA THR A 457 3.91 -7.22 25.49
C THR A 457 2.68 -7.66 24.70
N ALA A 458 1.51 -7.06 24.96
CA ALA A 458 0.28 -7.34 24.21
C ALA A 458 0.34 -6.81 22.77
N LEU A 459 0.96 -5.64 22.54
CA LEU A 459 1.21 -5.10 21.20
C LEU A 459 2.11 -6.02 20.38
N ARG A 460 3.28 -6.43 20.92
CA ARG A 460 4.20 -7.35 20.22
C ARG A 460 3.52 -8.66 19.81
N LEU A 461 2.64 -9.21 20.66
CA LEU A 461 1.88 -10.43 20.33
C LEU A 461 0.83 -10.19 19.22
N ALA A 462 0.26 -8.99 19.13
CA ALA A 462 -0.62 -8.60 18.03
C ALA A 462 0.18 -8.39 16.72
N ASP A 463 1.36 -7.75 16.79
CA ASP A 463 2.28 -7.59 15.65
C ASP A 463 2.68 -8.95 15.05
N GLU A 464 3.09 -9.89 15.91
CA GLU A 464 3.46 -11.26 15.53
C GLU A 464 2.29 -11.99 14.86
N ARG A 465 1.06 -11.82 15.38
CA ARG A 465 -0.16 -12.42 14.81
C ARG A 465 -0.56 -11.80 13.47
N VAL A 466 -0.39 -10.48 13.32
CA VAL A 466 -0.60 -9.78 12.03
C VAL A 466 0.40 -10.27 10.99
N ALA A 467 1.69 -10.39 11.34
CA ALA A 467 2.72 -10.88 10.44
C ALA A 467 2.48 -12.33 9.98
N GLU A 468 2.06 -13.22 10.89
CA GLU A 468 1.67 -14.60 10.58
C GLU A 468 0.51 -14.64 9.57
N LEU A 469 -0.55 -13.88 9.82
CA LEU A 469 -1.74 -13.85 8.96
C LEU A 469 -1.44 -13.24 7.58
N GLN A 470 -0.64 -12.16 7.50
CA GLN A 470 -0.16 -11.59 6.23
C GLN A 470 0.73 -12.56 5.44
N ALA A 471 1.49 -13.43 6.11
CA ALA A 471 2.29 -14.45 5.43
C ALA A 471 1.39 -15.58 4.88
N ALA A 472 0.38 -15.99 5.65
CA ALA A 472 -0.59 -17.02 5.26
C ALA A 472 -1.49 -16.55 4.09
N GLU A 473 -2.03 -15.34 4.14
CA GLU A 473 -2.89 -14.76 3.10
C GLU A 473 -2.16 -14.71 1.75
N ARG A 474 -0.97 -14.10 1.71
CA ARG A 474 -0.08 -14.10 0.53
C ARG A 474 0.39 -15.49 0.12
N GLY A 475 0.26 -16.50 0.97
CA GLY A 475 0.43 -17.92 0.62
C GLY A 475 -0.76 -18.43 -0.21
N ALA A 476 -1.97 -18.26 0.31
CA ALA A 476 -3.21 -18.69 -0.33
C ALA A 476 -3.47 -17.95 -1.65
N GLU A 477 -3.23 -16.62 -1.72
CA GLU A 477 -3.37 -15.84 -2.96
C GLU A 477 -2.48 -16.36 -4.11
N ARG A 478 -1.25 -16.78 -3.81
CA ARG A 478 -0.34 -17.37 -4.81
C ARG A 478 -0.84 -18.74 -5.30
N GLN A 479 -1.47 -19.54 -4.43
CA GLN A 479 -2.14 -20.78 -4.84
C GLN A 479 -3.35 -20.49 -5.74
N VAL A 480 -4.20 -19.52 -5.38
CA VAL A 480 -5.35 -19.08 -6.19
C VAL A 480 -4.89 -18.62 -7.59
N ALA A 481 -3.83 -17.83 -7.68
CA ALA A 481 -3.26 -17.39 -8.96
C ALA A 481 -2.70 -18.56 -9.80
N SER A 482 -1.96 -19.48 -9.16
CA SER A 482 -1.37 -20.65 -9.82
C SER A 482 -2.43 -21.62 -10.34
N LEU A 483 -3.48 -21.90 -9.55
CA LEU A 483 -4.56 -22.79 -9.92
C LEU A 483 -5.42 -22.22 -11.06
N ARG A 484 -5.71 -20.91 -11.05
CA ARG A 484 -6.35 -20.22 -12.19
C ARG A 484 -5.52 -20.35 -13.46
N ALA A 485 -4.23 -20.03 -13.41
CA ALA A 485 -3.33 -20.18 -14.57
C ALA A 485 -3.24 -21.63 -15.09
N ARG A 486 -3.27 -22.63 -14.20
CA ARG A 486 -3.34 -24.06 -14.59
C ARG A 486 -4.67 -24.40 -15.28
N ILE A 487 -5.80 -23.93 -14.75
CA ILE A 487 -7.13 -24.13 -15.35
C ILE A 487 -7.20 -23.49 -16.74
N ASP A 488 -6.71 -22.26 -16.88
CA ASP A 488 -6.72 -21.53 -18.16
C ASP A 488 -5.84 -22.25 -19.20
N ALA A 489 -4.61 -22.64 -18.82
CA ALA A 489 -3.70 -23.37 -19.70
C ALA A 489 -4.24 -24.75 -20.14
N LEU A 490 -4.88 -25.50 -19.23
CA LEU A 490 -5.53 -26.76 -19.57
C LEU A 490 -6.79 -26.56 -20.44
N SER A 491 -7.54 -25.47 -20.22
CA SER A 491 -8.74 -25.15 -21.01
C SER A 491 -8.39 -24.82 -22.47
N VAL A 492 -7.33 -24.05 -22.71
CA VAL A 492 -6.79 -23.78 -24.05
C VAL A 492 -6.35 -25.08 -24.78
N GLY A 493 -6.05 -26.15 -24.03
CA GLY A 493 -5.79 -27.48 -24.58
C GLY A 493 -7.01 -28.16 -25.21
N LEU A 494 -8.23 -27.82 -24.77
CA LEU A 494 -9.48 -28.44 -25.24
C LEU A 494 -10.02 -27.83 -26.55
N ASP A 495 -9.75 -26.55 -26.81
CA ASP A 495 -10.32 -25.81 -27.96
C ASP A 495 -9.57 -26.07 -29.30
N ARG A 496 -8.65 -27.04 -29.34
CA ARG A 496 -7.65 -27.17 -30.40
C ARG A 496 -8.11 -27.97 -31.63
N LYS A 497 -9.11 -27.43 -32.35
CA LYS A 497 -9.58 -27.89 -33.68
C LYS A 497 -9.80 -29.40 -33.82
N ASP A 498 -10.75 -29.93 -33.07
CA ASP A 498 -11.32 -31.26 -33.31
C ASP A 498 -12.59 -31.16 -34.17
N GLY A 499 -12.85 -32.13 -35.04
CA GLY A 499 -14.13 -32.22 -35.77
C GLY A 499 -15.33 -32.45 -34.83
N ALA A 500 -15.07 -32.95 -33.61
CA ALA A 500 -16.02 -32.99 -32.51
C ALA A 500 -16.56 -31.58 -32.16
N ALA A 501 -15.68 -30.59 -32.02
CA ALA A 501 -16.04 -29.21 -31.74
C ALA A 501 -16.76 -28.57 -32.93
N TRP A 502 -16.26 -28.79 -34.15
CA TRP A 502 -16.89 -28.29 -35.38
C TRP A 502 -18.35 -28.76 -35.51
N LEU A 503 -18.62 -30.03 -35.21
CA LEU A 503 -19.98 -30.58 -35.17
C LEU A 503 -20.87 -29.88 -34.13
N GLN A 504 -20.35 -29.67 -32.92
CA GLN A 504 -21.12 -29.07 -31.83
C GLN A 504 -21.47 -27.60 -32.10
N GLU A 505 -20.66 -26.89 -32.89
CA GLU A 505 -20.93 -25.51 -33.32
C GLU A 505 -21.80 -25.41 -34.59
N ASN A 506 -21.56 -26.26 -35.59
CA ASN A 506 -22.07 -26.06 -36.95
C ASN A 506 -23.24 -27.00 -37.33
N HIS A 507 -23.53 -28.04 -36.54
CA HIS A 507 -24.54 -29.05 -36.90
C HIS A 507 -25.79 -29.01 -35.99
N THR A 508 -26.73 -28.14 -36.33
CA THR A 508 -28.00 -27.90 -35.59
C THR A 508 -29.09 -28.98 -35.78
N ALA A 509 -28.73 -30.21 -36.13
CA ALA A 509 -29.73 -31.28 -36.30
C ALA A 509 -30.06 -31.95 -34.95
N PRO A 510 -31.33 -32.28 -34.68
CA PRO A 510 -31.67 -33.08 -33.50
C PRO A 510 -31.02 -34.47 -33.62
N GLY A 511 -30.46 -34.96 -32.50
CA GLY A 511 -29.80 -36.26 -32.43
C GLY A 511 -28.34 -36.23 -31.95
N LEU A 512 -27.74 -35.07 -31.65
CA LEU A 512 -26.45 -34.97 -30.94
C LEU A 512 -26.68 -34.28 -29.57
N PHE A 513 -26.15 -34.85 -28.49
CA PHE A 513 -26.45 -34.37 -27.12
C PHE A 513 -25.24 -34.08 -26.21
N GLY A 514 -24.00 -34.18 -26.71
CA GLY A 514 -22.81 -33.63 -26.04
C GLY A 514 -21.53 -34.44 -26.27
N SER A 515 -20.39 -33.92 -25.80
CA SER A 515 -19.12 -34.67 -25.78
C SER A 515 -19.12 -35.71 -24.65
N VAL A 516 -18.65 -36.92 -24.94
CA VAL A 516 -18.57 -38.05 -24.00
C VAL A 516 -17.75 -37.69 -22.76
N ALA A 517 -16.64 -36.98 -22.91
CA ALA A 517 -15.79 -36.48 -21.81
C ALA A 517 -16.51 -35.54 -20.82
N LYS A 518 -17.66 -34.95 -21.20
CA LYS A 518 -18.50 -34.11 -20.33
C LYS A 518 -19.72 -34.85 -19.75
N LEU A 519 -20.00 -36.07 -20.21
CA LEU A 519 -21.20 -36.85 -19.87
C LEU A 519 -20.90 -38.06 -18.98
N VAL A 520 -19.63 -38.48 -18.87
CA VAL A 520 -19.20 -39.72 -18.21
C VAL A 520 -18.21 -39.40 -17.08
N ARG A 521 -18.31 -40.15 -15.97
CA ARG A 521 -17.42 -40.01 -14.81
C ARG A 521 -16.62 -41.28 -14.61
N VAL A 522 -15.30 -41.15 -14.50
CA VAL A 522 -14.41 -42.27 -14.18
C VAL A 522 -14.00 -42.18 -12.71
N ARG A 523 -13.83 -43.33 -12.06
CA ARG A 523 -13.31 -43.41 -10.69
C ARG A 523 -11.87 -42.85 -10.64
N PRO A 524 -11.53 -41.94 -9.71
CA PRO A 524 -10.18 -41.38 -9.60
C PRO A 524 -9.09 -42.44 -9.45
N GLY A 525 -7.98 -42.25 -10.16
CA GLY A 525 -6.86 -43.18 -10.25
C GLY A 525 -6.95 -44.15 -11.43
N TYR A 526 -7.99 -44.05 -12.26
CA TYR A 526 -8.24 -44.96 -13.38
C TYR A 526 -8.55 -44.24 -14.71
N GLU A 527 -8.54 -42.90 -14.73
CA GLU A 527 -8.85 -42.10 -15.93
C GLU A 527 -7.93 -42.45 -17.13
N VAL A 528 -6.62 -42.58 -16.86
CA VAL A 528 -5.58 -42.93 -17.85
C VAL A 528 -5.86 -44.28 -18.52
N ALA A 529 -6.21 -45.29 -17.71
CA ALA A 529 -6.51 -46.65 -18.15
C ALA A 529 -7.82 -46.72 -18.96
N VAL A 530 -8.89 -46.07 -18.48
CA VAL A 530 -10.18 -46.03 -19.18
C VAL A 530 -10.06 -45.27 -20.51
N ALA A 531 -9.39 -44.12 -20.52
CA ALA A 531 -9.14 -43.37 -21.74
C ALA A 531 -8.34 -44.17 -22.78
N ALA A 532 -7.32 -44.92 -22.36
CA ALA A 532 -6.57 -45.80 -23.26
C ALA A 532 -7.47 -46.85 -23.93
N VAL A 533 -8.34 -47.51 -23.15
CA VAL A 533 -9.25 -48.56 -23.65
C VAL A 533 -10.28 -48.02 -24.64
N LEU A 534 -10.83 -46.83 -24.38
CA LEU A 534 -11.79 -46.14 -25.23
C LEU A 534 -11.13 -45.56 -26.50
N GLY A 535 -9.88 -45.12 -26.40
CA GLY A 535 -9.18 -44.42 -27.48
C GLY A 535 -9.99 -43.22 -27.98
N ALA A 536 -10.21 -43.15 -29.30
CA ALA A 536 -11.01 -42.09 -29.91
C ALA A 536 -12.47 -42.01 -29.39
N ALA A 537 -13.00 -43.04 -28.72
CA ALA A 537 -14.32 -42.95 -28.08
C ALA A 537 -14.35 -42.07 -26.81
N ALA A 538 -13.19 -41.75 -26.21
CA ALA A 538 -13.11 -40.82 -25.09
C ALA A 538 -13.43 -39.37 -25.51
N ASP A 539 -12.96 -38.98 -26.70
CA ASP A 539 -13.11 -37.63 -27.27
C ASP A 539 -14.36 -37.47 -28.15
N ALA A 540 -15.21 -38.51 -28.21
CA ALA A 540 -16.36 -38.59 -29.11
C ALA A 540 -17.53 -37.66 -28.73
N LEU A 541 -18.45 -37.46 -29.68
CA LEU A 541 -19.80 -36.95 -29.40
C LEU A 541 -20.78 -38.11 -29.16
N ALA A 542 -21.72 -37.90 -28.24
CA ALA A 542 -22.89 -38.73 -28.04
C ALA A 542 -24.00 -38.36 -29.03
N ALA A 543 -24.50 -39.36 -29.75
CA ALA A 543 -25.63 -39.26 -30.67
C ALA A 543 -26.80 -40.14 -30.20
N ASP A 544 -28.04 -39.72 -30.42
CA ASP A 544 -29.22 -40.51 -30.03
C ASP A 544 -29.32 -41.83 -30.84
N ASP A 545 -29.10 -41.79 -32.16
CA ASP A 545 -29.20 -42.99 -33.02
C ASP A 545 -28.20 -43.02 -34.21
N PHE A 546 -28.16 -44.16 -34.91
CA PHE A 546 -27.39 -44.35 -36.15
C PHE A 546 -27.71 -43.35 -37.27
N GLY A 547 -28.93 -42.81 -37.31
CA GLY A 547 -29.36 -41.79 -38.28
C GLY A 547 -28.70 -40.43 -38.01
N ALA A 548 -28.68 -40.02 -36.75
CA ALA A 548 -27.99 -38.82 -36.27
C ALA A 548 -26.48 -38.92 -36.46
N ALA A 549 -25.87 -40.06 -36.09
CA ALA A 549 -24.45 -40.32 -36.31
C ALA A 549 -24.08 -40.27 -37.81
N ARG A 550 -24.95 -40.80 -38.69
CA ARG A 550 -24.76 -40.69 -40.15
C ARG A 550 -24.86 -39.25 -40.63
N ALA A 551 -25.83 -38.47 -40.14
CA ALA A 551 -25.96 -37.04 -40.48
C ALA A 551 -24.67 -36.27 -40.11
N ALA A 552 -24.17 -36.48 -38.88
CA ALA A 552 -22.95 -35.86 -38.39
C ALA A 552 -21.72 -36.18 -39.26
N VAL A 553 -21.49 -37.46 -39.59
CA VAL A 553 -20.36 -37.88 -40.45
C VAL A 553 -20.52 -37.38 -41.90
N THR A 554 -21.74 -37.13 -42.37
CA THR A 554 -21.99 -36.49 -43.68
C THR A 554 -21.65 -35.00 -43.65
N ALA A 555 -22.16 -34.24 -42.67
CA ALA A 555 -21.88 -32.81 -42.57
C ALA A 555 -20.39 -32.47 -42.43
N LEU A 556 -19.62 -33.29 -41.72
CA LEU A 556 -18.16 -33.18 -41.65
C LEU A 556 -17.50 -33.29 -43.04
N LYS A 557 -17.98 -34.18 -43.91
CA LYS A 557 -17.41 -34.39 -45.25
C LYS A 557 -17.84 -33.29 -46.22
N ASP A 558 -19.09 -32.88 -46.17
CA ASP A 558 -19.66 -31.89 -47.10
C ASP A 558 -19.09 -30.48 -46.90
N ARG A 559 -18.39 -30.23 -45.78
CA ARG A 559 -17.79 -28.94 -45.42
C ARG A 559 -16.32 -29.00 -44.96
N ASP A 560 -15.65 -30.13 -45.17
CA ASP A 560 -14.26 -30.39 -44.74
C ASP A 560 -13.98 -30.07 -43.25
N GLY A 561 -14.96 -30.37 -42.39
CA GLY A 561 -14.93 -30.10 -40.94
C GLY A 561 -14.01 -31.02 -40.13
N GLY A 562 -13.18 -31.84 -40.79
CA GLY A 562 -12.25 -32.77 -40.16
C GLY A 562 -12.85 -34.15 -39.88
N ARG A 563 -12.48 -34.75 -38.74
CA ARG A 563 -12.92 -36.08 -38.29
C ARG A 563 -13.40 -35.99 -36.84
N ALA A 564 -14.38 -36.82 -36.49
CA ALA A 564 -14.85 -37.00 -35.12
C ALA A 564 -15.21 -38.48 -34.90
N ALA A 565 -15.12 -38.94 -33.65
CA ALA A 565 -15.74 -40.19 -33.22
C ALA A 565 -17.16 -39.91 -32.69
N ILE A 566 -18.03 -40.92 -32.78
CA ILE A 566 -19.43 -40.81 -32.31
C ILE A 566 -19.79 -42.10 -31.54
N VAL A 567 -20.41 -41.92 -30.37
CA VAL A 567 -20.95 -42.98 -29.51
C VAL A 567 -22.49 -42.91 -29.53
N LEU A 568 -23.14 -44.06 -29.60
CA LEU A 568 -24.59 -44.16 -29.80
C LEU A 568 -25.37 -44.33 -28.49
N GLY A 569 -26.53 -43.68 -28.40
CA GLY A 569 -27.47 -43.72 -27.28
C GLY A 569 -28.63 -44.72 -27.44
N ASP A 570 -28.78 -45.32 -28.61
CA ASP A 570 -29.74 -46.39 -28.93
C ASP A 570 -29.13 -47.80 -28.84
N TRP A 571 -27.85 -47.92 -28.49
CA TRP A 571 -27.15 -49.19 -28.53
C TRP A 571 -27.71 -50.19 -27.49
N PRO A 572 -28.17 -51.38 -27.91
CA PRO A 572 -28.91 -52.28 -27.02
C PRO A 572 -28.04 -52.89 -25.92
N GLU A 573 -28.54 -52.88 -24.69
CA GLU A 573 -27.91 -53.46 -23.49
C GLU A 573 -27.96 -55.01 -23.46
N ASN A 574 -27.86 -55.66 -24.63
CA ASN A 574 -27.98 -57.11 -24.84
C ASN A 574 -26.67 -57.88 -24.52
N ALA A 575 -25.65 -57.22 -23.95
CA ALA A 575 -24.37 -57.83 -23.61
C ALA A 575 -24.29 -58.10 -22.10
N THR A 576 -23.86 -59.30 -21.71
CA THR A 576 -23.51 -59.57 -20.31
C THR A 576 -22.33 -58.68 -19.89
N PRO A 577 -22.40 -57.90 -18.78
CA PRO A 577 -21.41 -56.86 -18.45
C PRO A 577 -19.93 -57.30 -18.43
N HIS A 578 -19.67 -58.58 -18.11
CA HIS A 578 -18.34 -59.17 -18.07
C HIS A 578 -18.13 -60.28 -19.13
N GLY A 579 -19.11 -60.47 -20.03
CA GLY A 579 -19.20 -61.60 -20.95
C GLY A 579 -19.54 -62.94 -20.28
N ASP A 580 -19.73 -63.97 -21.10
CA ASP A 580 -19.98 -65.37 -20.68
C ASP A 580 -18.75 -66.07 -20.03
N THR A 581 -17.71 -65.30 -19.74
CA THR A 581 -16.39 -65.71 -19.22
C THR A 581 -16.38 -65.82 -17.69
N GLY A 582 -17.43 -66.45 -17.13
CA GLY A 582 -17.78 -66.41 -15.71
C GLY A 582 -16.78 -67.07 -14.75
N GLY A 583 -15.83 -66.28 -14.25
CA GLY A 583 -14.96 -66.60 -13.12
C GLY A 583 -14.23 -65.35 -12.64
N ASP A 584 -14.06 -65.22 -11.32
CA ASP A 584 -13.54 -64.01 -10.68
C ASP A 584 -12.19 -63.54 -11.27
N LEU A 585 -11.94 -62.24 -11.22
CA LEU A 585 -10.64 -61.67 -11.58
C LEU A 585 -9.60 -61.95 -10.46
N PRO A 586 -8.30 -62.00 -10.78
CA PRO A 586 -7.25 -62.11 -9.76
C PRO A 586 -7.28 -60.94 -8.76
N ASP A 587 -6.81 -61.18 -7.52
CA ASP A 587 -6.66 -60.11 -6.52
C ASP A 587 -5.82 -58.94 -7.08
N GLY A 588 -6.37 -57.73 -6.99
CA GLY A 588 -5.81 -56.50 -7.58
C GLY A 588 -6.50 -56.07 -8.88
N ALA A 589 -7.00 -57.01 -9.69
CA ALA A 589 -7.67 -56.70 -10.95
C ALA A 589 -9.15 -56.25 -10.76
N ARG A 590 -9.63 -55.35 -11.64
CA ARG A 590 -11.03 -54.85 -11.64
C ARG A 590 -11.60 -54.80 -13.05
N TRP A 591 -12.91 -54.92 -13.25
CA TRP A 591 -13.50 -54.67 -14.56
C TRP A 591 -13.47 -53.18 -14.89
N ALA A 592 -13.09 -52.82 -16.12
CA ALA A 592 -13.06 -51.42 -16.56
C ALA A 592 -14.45 -50.76 -16.53
N LEU A 593 -15.52 -51.55 -16.76
CA LEU A 593 -16.90 -51.09 -16.72
C LEU A 593 -17.34 -50.67 -15.30
N ASP A 594 -16.84 -51.34 -14.25
CA ASP A 594 -17.17 -51.03 -12.84
C ASP A 594 -16.50 -49.74 -12.33
N LEU A 595 -15.63 -49.15 -13.15
CA LEU A 595 -14.88 -47.92 -12.86
C LEU A 595 -15.48 -46.69 -13.56
N VAL A 596 -16.59 -46.86 -14.30
CA VAL A 596 -17.19 -45.83 -15.14
C VAL A 596 -18.68 -45.66 -14.84
N ASP A 597 -19.07 -44.46 -14.41
CA ASP A 597 -20.47 -44.04 -14.25
C ASP A 597 -20.91 -43.26 -15.50
N ALA A 598 -21.95 -43.77 -16.16
CA ALA A 598 -22.44 -43.27 -17.44
C ALA A 598 -23.99 -43.20 -17.47
N PRO A 599 -24.58 -42.20 -18.15
CA PRO A 599 -26.02 -42.07 -18.33
C PRO A 599 -26.65 -43.33 -18.94
N SER A 600 -27.91 -43.64 -18.57
CA SER A 600 -28.63 -44.85 -19.02
C SER A 600 -28.55 -45.08 -20.53
N ARG A 601 -28.75 -44.02 -21.34
CA ARG A 601 -28.65 -44.07 -22.81
C ARG A 601 -27.28 -44.52 -23.32
N LEU A 602 -26.19 -44.09 -22.67
CA LEU A 602 -24.84 -44.44 -23.09
C LEU A 602 -24.36 -45.79 -22.52
N ARG A 603 -25.08 -46.38 -21.57
CA ARG A 603 -24.66 -47.59 -20.86
C ARG A 603 -24.49 -48.80 -21.78
N GLY A 604 -25.39 -49.00 -22.76
CA GLY A 604 -25.27 -50.08 -23.73
C GLY A 604 -23.99 -49.98 -24.56
N ALA A 605 -23.67 -48.77 -25.04
CA ALA A 605 -22.44 -48.54 -25.81
C ALA A 605 -21.18 -48.65 -24.95
N PHE A 606 -21.19 -48.14 -23.71
CA PHE A 606 -20.06 -48.29 -22.78
C PHE A 606 -19.84 -49.75 -22.37
N THR A 607 -20.90 -50.52 -22.15
CA THR A 607 -20.82 -51.98 -21.97
C THR A 607 -20.18 -52.63 -23.20
N ALA A 608 -20.57 -52.26 -24.43
CA ALA A 608 -19.97 -52.81 -25.65
C ALA A 608 -18.48 -52.44 -25.85
N LEU A 609 -18.06 -51.25 -25.41
CA LEU A 609 -16.67 -50.77 -25.51
C LEU A 609 -15.74 -51.33 -24.41
N LEU A 610 -16.26 -51.56 -23.21
CA LEU A 610 -15.50 -51.98 -22.02
C LEU A 610 -15.71 -53.45 -21.61
N ALA A 611 -16.62 -54.20 -22.27
CA ALA A 611 -16.83 -55.62 -22.00
C ALA A 611 -15.53 -56.43 -22.14
N ARG A 612 -15.32 -57.35 -21.20
CA ARG A 612 -14.14 -58.22 -21.10
C ARG A 612 -12.80 -57.46 -20.94
N VAL A 613 -12.82 -56.19 -20.54
CA VAL A 613 -11.61 -55.42 -20.22
C VAL A 613 -11.41 -55.37 -18.70
N ALA A 614 -10.26 -55.87 -18.25
CA ALA A 614 -9.81 -55.74 -16.87
C ALA A 614 -8.72 -54.66 -16.74
N VAL A 615 -8.74 -53.90 -15.64
CA VAL A 615 -7.68 -52.97 -15.23
C VAL A 615 -6.81 -53.65 -14.17
N VAL A 616 -5.50 -53.50 -14.29
CA VAL A 616 -4.47 -54.08 -13.40
C VAL A 616 -3.37 -53.05 -13.12
N ASP A 617 -2.55 -53.28 -12.09
CA ASP A 617 -1.56 -52.28 -11.65
C ASP A 617 -0.31 -52.19 -12.55
N HIS A 618 0.11 -53.27 -13.23
CA HIS A 618 1.35 -53.27 -14.02
C HIS A 618 1.35 -54.23 -15.21
N LEU A 619 2.19 -53.95 -16.21
CA LEU A 619 2.22 -54.65 -17.51
C LEU A 619 2.43 -56.17 -17.38
N GLY A 620 3.23 -56.63 -16.41
CA GLY A 620 3.38 -58.06 -16.12
C GLY A 620 2.05 -58.76 -15.85
N ALA A 621 1.23 -58.23 -14.92
CA ALA A 621 -0.08 -58.78 -14.61
C ALA A 621 -1.05 -58.70 -15.81
N ALA A 622 -0.90 -57.69 -16.68
CA ALA A 622 -1.68 -57.58 -17.91
C ALA A 622 -1.33 -58.67 -18.93
N LEU A 623 -0.05 -59.00 -19.07
CA LEU A 623 0.45 -60.09 -19.92
C LEU A 623 0.00 -61.46 -19.40
N ASP A 624 0.18 -61.71 -18.10
CA ASP A 624 -0.18 -62.99 -17.47
C ASP A 624 -1.70 -63.25 -17.55
N LEU A 625 -2.54 -62.25 -17.23
CA LEU A 625 -4.00 -62.36 -17.29
C LEU A 625 -4.52 -62.66 -18.69
N VAL A 626 -3.93 -62.06 -19.73
CA VAL A 626 -4.34 -62.31 -21.13
C VAL A 626 -3.74 -63.61 -21.67
N ALA A 627 -2.59 -64.07 -21.16
CA ALA A 627 -2.05 -65.39 -21.47
C ALA A 627 -2.90 -66.52 -20.90
N GLU A 628 -3.37 -66.40 -19.65
CA GLU A 628 -4.30 -67.36 -19.03
C GLU A 628 -5.71 -67.28 -19.61
N ARG A 629 -6.20 -66.06 -19.91
CA ARG A 629 -7.55 -65.83 -20.45
C ARG A 629 -7.52 -65.02 -21.76
N PRO A 630 -7.15 -65.61 -22.91
CA PRO A 630 -7.05 -64.92 -24.21
C PRO A 630 -8.35 -64.34 -24.78
N GLN A 631 -9.47 -64.47 -24.08
CA GLN A 631 -10.75 -63.83 -24.41
C GLN A 631 -10.91 -62.44 -23.77
N LEU A 632 -10.03 -62.07 -22.83
CA LEU A 632 -10.01 -60.78 -22.16
C LEU A 632 -9.02 -59.81 -22.83
N ARG A 633 -9.20 -58.52 -22.54
CA ARG A 633 -8.16 -57.49 -22.66
C ARG A 633 -7.77 -57.06 -21.26
N ALA A 634 -6.50 -56.73 -21.06
CA ALA A 634 -6.02 -56.09 -19.83
C ALA A 634 -5.50 -54.69 -20.16
N VAL A 635 -5.62 -53.76 -19.21
CA VAL A 635 -5.00 -52.43 -19.29
C VAL A 635 -4.31 -52.09 -17.97
N THR A 636 -3.12 -51.48 -18.02
CA THR A 636 -2.42 -50.99 -16.82
C THR A 636 -3.03 -49.69 -16.32
N THR A 637 -2.80 -49.30 -15.07
CA THR A 637 -3.14 -47.95 -14.57
C THR A 637 -2.50 -46.85 -15.43
N ASP A 638 -1.32 -47.12 -15.98
CA ASP A 638 -0.52 -46.24 -16.83
C ASP A 638 -1.00 -46.20 -18.29
N GLY A 639 -1.94 -47.09 -18.66
CA GLY A 639 -2.63 -47.09 -19.96
C GLY A 639 -2.08 -48.05 -21.02
N ASP A 640 -1.14 -48.94 -20.70
CA ASP A 640 -0.68 -49.99 -21.60
C ASP A 640 -1.78 -51.06 -21.76
N ILE A 641 -2.14 -51.39 -23.00
CA ILE A 641 -3.21 -52.34 -23.31
C ILE A 641 -2.60 -53.64 -23.84
N VAL A 642 -3.00 -54.76 -23.25
CA VAL A 642 -2.70 -56.12 -23.71
C VAL A 642 -3.97 -56.77 -24.27
N GLY A 643 -3.86 -57.41 -25.42
CA GLY A 643 -4.90 -58.21 -26.05
C GLY A 643 -4.35 -59.47 -26.70
N ALA A 644 -5.23 -60.32 -27.24
CA ALA A 644 -4.85 -61.60 -27.84
C ALA A 644 -3.88 -61.41 -29.02
N GLY A 645 -2.58 -61.64 -28.76
CA GLY A 645 -1.51 -61.52 -29.76
C GLY A 645 -0.99 -60.10 -30.01
N TRP A 646 -1.34 -59.10 -29.19
CA TRP A 646 -0.87 -57.73 -29.35
C TRP A 646 -0.75 -56.97 -28.02
N VAL A 647 0.16 -55.99 -27.99
CA VAL A 647 0.39 -55.05 -26.88
C VAL A 647 0.52 -53.65 -27.46
N ASN A 648 -0.03 -52.65 -26.78
CA ASN A 648 0.07 -51.24 -27.15
C ASN A 648 0.37 -50.40 -25.89
N GLY A 649 1.49 -49.69 -25.87
CA GLY A 649 1.99 -48.97 -24.70
C GLY A 649 3.24 -48.15 -25.03
N GLY A 650 3.56 -47.15 -24.20
CA GLY A 650 4.67 -46.23 -24.44
C GLY A 650 4.46 -44.81 -23.89
N SER A 651 5.55 -44.04 -23.80
CA SER A 651 5.59 -42.76 -23.06
C SER A 651 5.13 -41.51 -23.83
N ASP A 652 5.10 -41.54 -25.17
CA ASP A 652 4.70 -40.38 -25.99
C ASP A 652 3.18 -40.34 -26.22
N ARG A 653 2.43 -40.27 -25.10
CA ARG A 653 0.97 -40.29 -25.10
C ARG A 653 0.41 -38.88 -24.87
N LYS A 654 -0.38 -38.38 -25.83
CA LYS A 654 -1.16 -37.15 -25.63
C LYS A 654 -2.31 -37.43 -24.64
N PRO A 655 -2.54 -36.60 -23.62
CA PRO A 655 -3.69 -36.76 -22.73
C PRO A 655 -5.02 -36.66 -23.50
N SER A 656 -6.00 -37.49 -23.15
CA SER A 656 -7.35 -37.40 -23.71
C SER A 656 -8.11 -36.19 -23.17
N THR A 657 -9.18 -35.77 -23.87
CA THR A 657 -10.06 -34.71 -23.38
C THR A 657 -10.73 -35.07 -22.05
N LEU A 658 -10.94 -36.37 -21.79
CA LEU A 658 -11.45 -36.92 -20.53
C LEU A 658 -10.48 -36.70 -19.36
N GLU A 659 -9.17 -36.89 -19.58
CA GLU A 659 -8.15 -36.61 -18.56
C GLU A 659 -8.01 -35.11 -18.29
N ILE A 660 -7.97 -34.29 -19.35
CA ILE A 660 -7.86 -32.83 -19.24
C ILE A 660 -9.08 -32.26 -18.50
N ALA A 661 -10.29 -32.78 -18.78
CA ALA A 661 -11.50 -32.42 -18.05
C ALA A 661 -11.45 -32.82 -16.56
N SER A 662 -10.93 -34.02 -16.24
CA SER A 662 -10.74 -34.46 -14.84
C SER A 662 -9.75 -33.57 -14.09
N GLU A 663 -8.62 -33.21 -14.71
CA GLU A 663 -7.61 -32.33 -14.13
C GLU A 663 -8.09 -30.89 -13.93
N ILE A 664 -8.88 -30.34 -14.89
CA ILE A 664 -9.53 -29.04 -14.73
C ILE A 664 -10.51 -29.05 -13.55
N GLU A 665 -11.31 -30.11 -13.39
CA GLU A 665 -12.31 -30.17 -12.31
C GLU A 665 -11.65 -30.35 -10.93
N LYS A 666 -10.58 -31.15 -10.82
CA LYS A 666 -9.75 -31.22 -9.61
C LYS A 666 -9.18 -29.85 -9.25
N ALA A 667 -8.55 -29.17 -10.21
CA ALA A 667 -7.96 -27.84 -9.99
C ALA A 667 -9.01 -26.79 -9.62
N ARG A 668 -10.26 -26.90 -10.09
CA ARG A 668 -11.39 -26.03 -9.69
C ARG A 668 -11.82 -26.26 -8.24
N VAL A 669 -11.89 -27.51 -7.79
CA VAL A 669 -12.21 -27.85 -6.39
C VAL A 669 -11.11 -27.34 -5.45
N GLU A 670 -9.84 -27.49 -5.84
CA GLU A 670 -8.70 -26.90 -5.13
C GLU A 670 -8.77 -25.37 -5.11
N LEU A 671 -9.10 -24.73 -6.24
CA LEU A 671 -9.24 -23.28 -6.35
C LEU A 671 -10.34 -22.75 -5.43
N GLU A 672 -11.52 -23.37 -5.40
CA GLU A 672 -12.61 -22.92 -4.53
C GLU A 672 -12.24 -23.04 -3.04
N ALA A 673 -11.45 -24.07 -2.68
CA ALA A 673 -10.92 -24.25 -1.33
C ALA A 673 -9.88 -23.17 -0.96
N SER A 674 -8.87 -22.92 -1.81
CA SER A 674 -7.88 -21.86 -1.58
C SER A 674 -8.52 -20.47 -1.56
N GLU A 675 -9.49 -20.18 -2.42
CA GLU A 675 -10.24 -18.91 -2.37
C GLU A 675 -11.05 -18.74 -1.08
N ARG A 676 -11.61 -19.83 -0.54
CA ARG A 676 -12.30 -19.82 0.75
C ARG A 676 -11.32 -19.52 1.88
N GLN A 677 -10.15 -20.16 1.85
CA GLN A 677 -9.06 -19.92 2.80
C GLN A 677 -8.54 -18.47 2.74
N THR A 678 -8.37 -17.88 1.54
CA THR A 678 -8.01 -16.45 1.41
C THR A 678 -9.07 -15.55 2.06
N ARG A 679 -10.37 -15.80 1.84
CA ARG A 679 -11.45 -15.00 2.45
C ARG A 679 -11.45 -15.10 3.98
N GLU A 680 -11.20 -16.30 4.53
CA GLU A 680 -11.11 -16.54 5.98
C GLU A 680 -9.88 -15.87 6.60
N LEU A 681 -8.71 -15.97 5.94
CA LEU A 681 -7.47 -15.34 6.39
C LEU A 681 -7.55 -13.80 6.32
N SER A 682 -8.15 -13.24 5.28
CA SER A 682 -8.33 -11.79 5.13
C SER A 682 -9.24 -11.21 6.21
N ALA A 683 -10.33 -11.92 6.54
CA ALA A 683 -11.20 -11.54 7.66
C ALA A 683 -10.48 -11.65 9.02
N ALA A 684 -9.68 -12.69 9.24
CA ALA A 684 -8.86 -12.83 10.44
C ALA A 684 -7.78 -11.74 10.56
N LEU A 685 -7.14 -11.38 9.44
CA LEU A 685 -6.14 -10.30 9.39
C LEU A 685 -6.79 -8.94 9.68
N SER A 686 -7.95 -8.65 9.12
CA SER A 686 -8.70 -7.42 9.42
C SER A 686 -9.04 -7.30 10.91
N GLY A 687 -9.38 -8.40 11.58
CA GLY A 687 -9.54 -8.45 13.04
C GLY A 687 -8.23 -8.23 13.81
N ALA A 688 -7.14 -8.88 13.37
CA ALA A 688 -5.83 -8.75 14.02
C ALA A 688 -5.24 -7.33 13.90
N LEU A 689 -5.41 -6.67 12.75
CA LEU A 689 -5.03 -5.26 12.55
C LEU A 689 -5.82 -4.30 13.45
N ALA A 690 -7.11 -4.58 13.67
CA ALA A 690 -7.94 -3.80 14.59
C ALA A 690 -7.51 -4.00 16.06
N GLU A 691 -7.13 -5.22 16.45
CA GLU A 691 -6.54 -5.46 17.78
C GLU A 691 -5.17 -4.77 17.90
N GLN A 692 -4.28 -4.89 16.90
CA GLN A 692 -2.96 -4.25 16.88
C GLN A 692 -3.06 -2.74 17.15
N SER A 693 -3.96 -2.04 16.45
CA SER A 693 -4.22 -0.60 16.68
C SER A 693 -4.66 -0.33 18.12
N ALA A 694 -5.59 -1.13 18.67
CA ALA A 694 -6.05 -0.95 20.05
C ALA A 694 -4.98 -1.29 21.11
N ARG A 695 -4.04 -2.20 20.81
CA ARG A 695 -2.86 -2.46 21.67
C ARG A 695 -1.85 -1.31 21.59
N GLN A 696 -1.66 -0.71 20.41
CA GLN A 696 -0.80 0.46 20.24
C GLN A 696 -1.35 1.65 21.04
N ASP A 697 -2.63 2.00 20.86
CA ASP A 697 -3.30 3.07 21.63
C ASP A 697 -3.14 2.86 23.15
N SER A 698 -3.26 1.61 23.62
CA SER A 698 -3.10 1.25 25.03
C SER A 698 -1.65 1.33 25.54
N ALA A 699 -0.66 1.08 24.68
CA ALA A 699 0.75 1.20 25.03
C ALA A 699 1.19 2.68 25.06
N GLU A 700 0.74 3.48 24.09
CA GLU A 700 0.98 4.93 24.05
C GLU A 700 0.34 5.64 25.26
N GLN A 701 -0.88 5.25 25.66
CA GLN A 701 -1.52 5.77 26.88
C GLN A 701 -0.78 5.40 28.17
N ALA A 702 -0.30 4.16 28.30
CA ALA A 702 0.47 3.73 29.47
C ALA A 702 1.82 4.46 29.55
N LEU A 703 2.51 4.64 28.42
CA LEU A 703 3.75 5.39 28.33
C LEU A 703 3.54 6.89 28.68
N ALA A 704 2.44 7.49 28.22
CA ALA A 704 2.11 8.87 28.55
C ALA A 704 1.89 9.07 30.06
N ALA A 705 1.17 8.15 30.71
CA ALA A 705 0.94 8.18 32.16
C ALA A 705 2.24 8.00 32.98
N LEU A 706 3.17 7.15 32.51
CA LEU A 706 4.48 6.99 33.13
C LEU A 706 5.29 8.30 33.05
N ASN A 707 5.39 8.92 31.86
CA ASN A 707 6.11 10.19 31.69
C ASN A 707 5.51 11.34 32.53
N GLU A 708 4.20 11.35 32.78
CA GLU A 708 3.56 12.32 33.68
C GLU A 708 3.95 12.07 35.15
N SER A 709 4.06 10.79 35.56
CA SER A 709 4.57 10.39 36.88
C SER A 709 6.02 10.81 37.08
N ASP A 710 6.92 10.50 36.13
CA ASP A 710 8.35 10.87 36.17
C ASP A 710 8.56 12.38 36.36
N ALA A 711 7.76 13.19 35.65
CA ALA A 711 7.78 14.64 35.75
C ALA A 711 7.30 15.13 37.12
N ALA A 712 6.22 14.55 37.66
CA ALA A 712 5.72 14.86 39.00
C ALA A 712 6.74 14.49 40.09
N ILE A 713 7.29 13.28 40.04
CA ILE A 713 8.31 12.75 40.95
C ILE A 713 9.57 13.64 40.92
N SER A 714 10.05 13.99 39.72
CA SER A 714 11.21 14.90 39.55
C SER A 714 10.99 16.26 40.21
N SER A 715 9.80 16.86 40.04
CA SER A 715 9.47 18.16 40.66
C SER A 715 9.44 18.10 42.19
N ILE A 716 9.04 16.95 42.76
CA ILE A 716 8.97 16.72 44.19
C ILE A 716 10.36 16.45 44.77
N TYR A 717 11.25 15.75 44.06
CA TYR A 717 12.66 15.63 44.45
C TYR A 717 13.39 16.99 44.47
N GLU A 718 13.09 17.90 43.53
CA GLU A 718 13.61 19.28 43.58
C GLU A 718 13.08 20.04 44.81
N GLN A 719 11.77 19.97 45.08
CA GLN A 719 11.16 20.57 46.27
C GLN A 719 11.74 20.02 47.58
N LEU A 720 11.94 18.70 47.66
CA LEU A 720 12.56 18.02 48.80
C LEU A 720 14.02 18.46 48.98
N GLY A 721 14.77 18.60 47.88
CA GLY A 721 16.13 19.12 47.88
C GLY A 721 16.22 20.55 48.43
N ARG A 722 15.27 21.42 48.07
CA ARG A 722 15.19 22.81 48.58
C ARG A 722 14.88 22.85 50.09
N LEU A 723 13.82 22.17 50.52
CA LEU A 723 13.43 22.11 51.94
C LEU A 723 14.52 21.47 52.82
N GLY A 724 15.23 20.47 52.29
CA GLY A 724 16.37 19.84 52.95
C GLY A 724 17.61 20.74 53.09
N GLN A 725 17.72 21.81 52.29
CA GLN A 725 18.73 22.87 52.49
C GLN A 725 18.23 23.90 53.51
N ASP A 726 16.98 24.36 53.38
CA ASP A 726 16.36 25.32 54.31
C ASP A 726 16.42 24.82 55.76
N ALA A 727 16.05 23.55 56.01
CA ALA A 727 16.11 22.93 57.32
C ALA A 727 17.54 22.83 57.90
N ARG A 728 18.55 22.58 57.06
CA ARG A 728 19.96 22.55 57.51
C ARG A 728 20.48 23.94 57.86
N ALA A 729 20.13 24.95 57.05
CA ALA A 729 20.50 26.34 57.32
C ALA A 729 19.89 26.85 58.64
N ALA A 730 18.64 26.51 58.92
CA ALA A 730 17.99 26.80 60.21
C ALA A 730 18.67 26.07 61.39
N GLU A 731 19.10 24.82 61.21
CA GLU A 731 19.77 24.05 62.26
C GLU A 731 21.16 24.60 62.60
N ASP A 732 21.96 24.98 61.60
CA ASP A 732 23.28 25.57 61.84
C ASP A 732 23.20 27.01 62.39
N GLU A 733 22.18 27.79 62.03
CA GLU A 733 21.90 29.09 62.69
C GLU A 733 21.52 28.91 64.17
N TRP A 734 20.61 27.98 64.48
CA TRP A 734 20.20 27.66 65.85
C TRP A 734 21.40 27.20 66.71
N ARG A 735 22.22 26.27 66.20
CA ARG A 735 23.45 25.80 66.86
C ARG A 735 24.44 26.94 67.13
N ARG A 736 24.62 27.85 66.17
CA ARG A 736 25.51 29.02 66.30
C ARG A 736 25.03 29.95 67.44
N LEU A 737 23.74 30.24 67.50
CA LEU A 737 23.17 31.13 68.52
C LEU A 737 23.21 30.50 69.92
N MET A 738 22.92 29.19 70.03
CA MET A 738 23.09 28.43 71.27
C MET A 738 24.52 28.56 71.83
N LYS A 739 25.54 28.30 71.01
CA LYS A 739 26.95 28.42 71.42
C LYS A 739 27.33 29.85 71.85
N GLN A 740 26.82 30.87 71.15
CA GLN A 740 27.05 32.26 71.53
C GLN A 740 26.42 32.61 72.89
N ARG A 741 25.29 31.98 73.26
CA ARG A 741 24.67 32.16 74.58
C ARG A 741 25.50 31.50 75.68
N GLU A 742 25.97 30.27 75.47
CA GLU A 742 26.84 29.55 76.41
C GLU A 742 28.15 30.31 76.69
N GLU A 743 28.80 30.86 75.65
CA GLU A 743 30.01 31.69 75.80
C GLU A 743 29.76 32.97 76.61
N LEU A 744 28.58 33.58 76.48
CA LEU A 744 28.22 34.79 77.20
C LEU A 744 27.80 34.52 78.65
N GLU A 745 27.06 33.43 78.89
CA GLU A 745 26.67 32.95 80.21
C GLU A 745 27.90 32.59 81.07
N ALA A 746 28.93 32.00 80.47
CA ALA A 746 30.20 31.74 81.17
C ALA A 746 30.90 33.02 81.65
N GLY A 747 30.98 34.05 80.80
CA GLY A 747 31.57 35.35 81.16
C GLY A 747 30.78 36.13 82.23
N ARG A 748 29.47 35.87 82.33
CA ARG A 748 28.61 36.42 83.39
C ARG A 748 29.04 35.96 84.78
N VAL A 749 29.30 34.66 84.95
CA VAL A 749 29.60 34.06 86.26
C VAL A 749 30.83 34.72 86.90
N GLN A 750 31.94 34.80 86.16
CA GLN A 750 33.17 35.47 86.62
C GLN A 750 32.92 36.92 87.05
N THR A 751 32.13 37.67 86.28
CA THR A 751 31.86 39.10 86.55
C THR A 751 31.04 39.29 87.84
N VAL A 752 30.17 38.33 88.19
CA VAL A 752 29.41 38.33 89.46
C VAL A 752 30.31 38.01 90.65
N GLU A 753 31.24 37.06 90.51
CA GLU A 753 32.21 36.73 91.57
C GLU A 753 33.07 37.96 91.93
N GLU A 754 33.64 38.63 90.92
CA GLU A 754 34.43 39.87 91.06
C GLU A 754 33.68 40.99 91.82
N LEU A 755 32.35 41.10 91.65
CA LEU A 755 31.51 42.07 92.34
C LEU A 755 31.37 41.78 93.84
N THR A 756 31.11 40.52 94.22
CA THR A 756 30.81 40.15 95.62
C THR A 756 31.99 40.37 96.58
N GLU A 757 33.23 40.25 96.08
CA GLU A 757 34.43 40.52 96.88
C GLU A 757 34.53 42.01 97.24
N LEU A 758 34.20 42.91 96.31
CA LEU A 758 34.29 44.36 96.49
C LEU A 758 33.26 44.87 97.50
N GLU A 759 32.02 44.38 97.44
CA GLU A 759 30.94 44.74 98.37
C GLU A 759 31.31 44.38 99.82
N THR A 760 31.87 43.18 100.02
CA THR A 760 32.29 42.68 101.35
C THR A 760 33.36 43.57 101.99
N ARG A 761 34.30 44.11 101.20
CA ARG A 761 35.39 44.99 101.66
C ARG A 761 34.89 46.37 102.11
N LEU A 762 33.79 46.88 101.54
CA LEU A 762 33.22 48.20 101.87
C LEU A 762 32.51 48.21 103.24
N HIS A 763 31.84 47.10 103.60
CA HIS A 763 31.01 47.02 104.82
C HIS A 763 31.84 47.12 106.11
N ASN A 764 32.97 46.41 106.17
CA ASN A 764 33.77 46.25 107.39
C ASN A 764 34.45 47.54 107.90
N ALA A 765 34.48 48.61 107.09
CA ALA A 765 35.19 49.84 107.40
C ALA A 765 34.35 50.90 108.17
N GLN A 766 33.14 50.56 108.66
CA GLN A 766 32.11 51.56 109.03
C GLN A 766 31.78 51.70 110.54
N GLN A 767 32.37 50.92 111.47
CA GLN A 767 31.82 50.76 112.84
C GLN A 767 32.84 50.85 114.01
N ALA A 768 33.15 52.04 114.57
CA ALA A 768 34.01 52.18 115.78
C ALA A 768 33.88 53.54 116.56
N PRO A 769 33.67 53.55 117.91
CA PRO A 769 33.63 54.76 118.77
C PRO A 769 34.50 54.75 120.07
N THR A 770 34.68 55.91 120.74
CA THR A 770 35.46 56.12 122.02
C THR A 770 34.91 57.31 122.85
N MET A 771 35.10 57.37 124.20
CA MET A 771 34.65 58.47 125.13
C MET A 771 35.56 58.70 126.39
N GLU A 772 35.29 59.77 127.16
CA GLU A 772 36.14 60.43 128.22
C GLU A 772 35.32 60.99 129.46
N SER A 773 35.95 61.54 130.54
CA SER A 773 35.43 62.46 131.63
C SER A 773 34.59 61.92 132.86
N GLU A 774 34.85 62.16 134.20
CA GLU A 774 35.86 62.93 135.02
C GLU A 774 35.72 62.70 136.62
N PRO A 775 36.42 63.41 137.58
CA PRO A 775 37.04 62.91 138.91
C PRO A 775 36.35 62.70 140.29
N VAL A 776 36.93 61.78 141.14
CA VAL A 776 37.55 62.05 142.51
C VAL A 776 38.32 60.87 143.23
N ASP A 777 39.54 61.17 143.74
CA ASP A 777 40.44 60.47 144.73
C ASP A 777 41.26 59.21 144.35
N ARG A 778 42.48 59.44 143.83
CA ARG A 778 43.23 58.59 142.87
C ARG A 778 44.02 57.39 143.44
N LEU A 779 44.96 57.66 144.35
CA LEU A 779 46.25 56.94 144.40
C LEU A 779 46.23 55.52 144.98
N GLU A 780 45.29 55.20 145.87
CA GLU A 780 45.24 53.87 146.51
C GLU A 780 44.44 52.88 145.66
N SER A 781 43.37 53.34 145.02
CA SER A 781 42.56 52.54 144.10
C SER A 781 43.26 52.26 142.78
N THR A 782 44.00 53.22 142.19
CA THR A 782 44.71 53.00 140.92
C THR A 782 45.69 51.85 141.00
N ALA A 783 46.50 51.76 142.06
CA ALA A 783 47.50 50.70 142.20
C ALA A 783 46.86 49.29 142.27
N ALA A 784 45.67 49.17 142.90
CA ALA A 784 44.93 47.93 142.95
C ALA A 784 44.31 47.54 141.59
N ALA A 785 43.82 48.52 140.82
CA ALA A 785 43.28 48.29 139.49
C ALA A 785 44.37 48.06 138.43
N GLU A 786 45.52 48.72 138.50
CA GLU A 786 46.66 48.50 137.60
C GLU A 786 47.17 47.06 137.69
N ALA A 787 47.25 46.50 138.90
CA ALA A 787 47.63 45.10 139.12
C ALA A 787 46.64 44.10 138.47
N ALA A 788 45.33 44.33 138.62
CA ALA A 788 44.31 43.50 137.97
C ALA A 788 44.25 43.73 136.44
N ARG A 789 44.50 44.96 135.98
CA ARG A 789 44.46 45.34 134.56
C ARG A 789 45.65 44.75 133.79
N ALA A 790 46.80 44.59 134.44
CA ALA A 790 47.90 43.80 133.88
C ALA A 790 47.49 42.34 133.63
N ALA A 791 46.73 41.72 134.56
CA ALA A 791 46.25 40.35 134.43
C ALA A 791 45.18 40.18 133.33
N GLU A 792 44.21 41.12 133.19
CA GLU A 792 43.26 41.09 132.06
C GLU A 792 43.98 41.25 130.72
N VAL A 793 44.96 42.15 130.63
CA VAL A 793 45.72 42.37 129.39
C VAL A 793 46.53 41.13 128.99
N GLU A 794 47.12 40.41 129.95
CA GLU A 794 47.81 39.14 129.68
C GLU A 794 46.84 38.03 129.22
N ALA A 795 45.71 37.85 129.91
CA ALA A 795 44.68 36.89 129.51
C ALA A 795 44.00 37.26 128.17
N ARG A 796 43.85 38.56 127.87
CA ARG A 796 43.28 39.06 126.62
C ARG A 796 44.24 38.89 125.46
N LEU A 797 45.55 39.03 125.71
CA LEU A 797 46.59 38.69 124.75
C LEU A 797 46.63 37.19 124.48
N SER A 798 46.45 36.33 125.49
CA SER A 798 46.40 34.88 125.30
C SER A 798 45.18 34.46 124.48
N VAL A 799 43.98 34.99 124.76
CA VAL A 799 42.77 34.78 123.93
C VAL A 799 43.01 35.19 122.50
N ARG A 800 43.51 36.41 122.26
CA ARG A 800 43.76 36.90 120.90
C ARG A 800 44.79 36.04 120.16
N THR A 801 45.83 35.59 120.86
CA THR A 801 46.87 34.73 120.29
C THR A 801 46.33 33.34 119.94
N ALA A 802 45.41 32.79 120.74
CA ALA A 802 44.72 31.54 120.41
C ALA A 802 43.71 31.72 119.25
N GLU A 803 43.00 32.85 119.21
CA GLU A 803 41.98 33.13 118.20
C GLU A 803 42.57 33.40 116.81
N GLU A 804 43.70 34.13 116.74
CA GLU A 804 44.46 34.32 115.50
C GLU A 804 45.07 32.99 115.00
N ARG A 805 45.45 32.06 115.90
CA ARG A 805 45.93 30.71 115.54
C ARG A 805 44.81 29.81 115.04
N ALA A 806 43.67 29.75 115.73
CA ALA A 806 42.52 28.92 115.33
C ALA A 806 41.98 29.35 113.96
N ASN A 807 41.80 30.66 113.73
CA ASN A 807 41.34 31.17 112.43
C ASN A 807 42.34 30.93 111.28
N ALA A 808 43.63 30.69 111.55
CA ALA A 808 44.64 30.43 110.52
C ALA A 808 44.56 29.02 109.89
N VAL A 809 43.90 28.06 110.54
CA VAL A 809 43.61 26.71 109.99
C VAL A 809 42.14 26.50 109.64
N ARG A 810 41.24 27.36 110.13
CA ARG A 810 39.78 27.20 110.07
C ARG A 810 39.25 26.84 108.69
N GLY A 811 38.62 25.67 108.59
CA GLY A 811 37.96 25.20 107.36
C GLY A 811 38.93 24.81 106.22
N LYS A 812 40.24 24.82 106.45
CA LYS A 812 41.24 24.37 105.47
C LYS A 812 41.13 22.86 105.21
N ALA A 813 40.79 22.07 106.23
CA ALA A 813 40.50 20.64 106.11
C ALA A 813 39.39 20.36 105.08
N ASP A 814 38.27 21.09 105.15
CA ASP A 814 37.14 20.89 104.23
C ASP A 814 37.40 21.45 102.82
N SER A 815 38.43 22.28 102.64
CA SER A 815 38.97 22.61 101.32
C SER A 815 39.74 21.44 100.72
N LEU A 816 40.64 20.83 101.52
CA LEU A 816 41.46 19.68 101.13
C LEU A 816 40.61 18.43 100.80
N ARG A 817 39.60 18.11 101.63
CA ARG A 817 38.65 17.01 101.35
C ARG A 817 37.88 17.19 100.03
N ARG A 818 37.48 18.43 99.71
CA ARG A 818 36.82 18.73 98.42
C ARG A 818 37.78 18.59 97.23
N ALA A 819 39.04 18.99 97.39
CA ALA A 819 40.07 18.77 96.37
C ALA A 819 40.33 17.27 96.13
N ALA A 820 40.45 16.47 97.19
CA ALA A 820 40.63 15.02 97.11
C ALA A 820 39.46 14.33 96.37
N ALA A 821 38.22 14.71 96.70
CA ALA A 821 37.03 14.18 96.02
C ALA A 821 36.99 14.53 94.52
N ALA A 822 37.32 15.77 94.15
CA ALA A 822 37.35 16.22 92.76
C ALA A 822 38.41 15.49 91.92
N GLU A 823 39.62 15.29 92.47
CA GLU A 823 40.70 14.55 91.81
C GLU A 823 40.35 13.07 91.60
N ARG A 824 39.68 12.39 92.56
CA ARG A 824 39.20 11.01 92.35
C ARG A 824 38.22 10.92 91.19
N GLU A 825 37.27 11.86 91.11
CA GLU A 825 36.29 11.86 90.03
C GLU A 825 36.93 12.18 88.68
N ALA A 826 37.90 13.11 88.65
CA ALA A 826 38.71 13.39 87.46
C ALA A 826 39.49 12.15 87.00
N ARG A 827 40.18 11.44 87.91
CA ARG A 827 40.89 10.17 87.62
C ARG A 827 39.94 9.10 87.08
N MET A 828 38.76 8.90 87.69
CA MET A 828 37.77 7.94 87.17
C MET A 828 37.22 8.32 85.79
N ARG A 829 36.96 9.62 85.52
CA ARG A 829 36.53 10.10 84.21
C ARG A 829 37.63 9.91 83.15
N ALA A 830 38.89 10.20 83.49
CA ALA A 830 40.04 9.99 82.62
C ALA A 830 40.26 8.50 82.28
N GLN A 831 40.15 7.61 83.27
CA GLN A 831 40.28 6.16 83.05
C GLN A 831 39.18 5.65 82.11
N ARG A 832 37.90 5.96 82.38
CA ARG A 832 36.78 5.56 81.51
C ARG A 832 36.93 6.08 80.07
N ALA A 833 37.42 7.31 79.90
CA ALA A 833 37.70 7.88 78.58
C ALA A 833 38.87 7.16 77.87
N ARG A 834 39.89 6.72 78.60
CA ARG A 834 41.00 5.91 78.09
C ARG A 834 40.53 4.53 77.64
N ASP A 835 39.76 3.83 78.47
CA ASP A 835 39.23 2.49 78.19
C ASP A 835 38.32 2.52 76.95
N ALA A 836 37.42 3.50 76.87
CA ALA A 836 36.55 3.71 75.71
C ALA A 836 37.35 4.05 74.44
N ARG A 837 38.42 4.86 74.54
CA ARG A 837 39.31 5.18 73.42
C ARG A 837 40.07 3.94 72.93
N GLN A 838 40.59 3.10 73.83
CA GLN A 838 41.26 1.84 73.48
C GLN A 838 40.29 0.88 72.78
N HIS A 839 39.07 0.70 73.31
CA HIS A 839 38.06 -0.12 72.66
C HIS A 839 37.72 0.39 71.25
N ALA A 840 37.52 1.70 71.10
CA ALA A 840 37.26 2.33 69.79
C ALA A 840 38.43 2.17 68.81
N ALA A 841 39.68 2.24 69.28
CA ALA A 841 40.87 1.98 68.45
C ALA A 841 40.90 0.52 67.97
N THR A 842 40.63 -0.45 68.87
CA THR A 842 40.56 -1.88 68.53
C THR A 842 39.47 -2.18 67.51
N VAL A 843 38.28 -1.59 67.65
CA VAL A 843 37.19 -1.72 66.67
C VAL A 843 37.58 -1.10 65.33
N ALA A 844 38.20 0.08 65.32
CA ALA A 844 38.66 0.72 64.08
C ALA A 844 39.72 -0.13 63.34
N ALA A 845 40.67 -0.71 64.07
CA ALA A 845 41.66 -1.62 63.51
C ALA A 845 41.02 -2.90 62.91
N ALA A 846 40.08 -3.53 63.63
CA ALA A 846 39.37 -4.72 63.15
C ALA A 846 38.52 -4.43 61.88
N VAL A 847 37.94 -3.23 61.77
CA VAL A 847 37.24 -2.76 60.56
C VAL A 847 38.23 -2.52 59.42
N ALA A 848 39.40 -1.93 59.68
CA ALA A 848 40.45 -1.74 58.68
C ALA A 848 40.97 -3.07 58.12
N ASP A 849 41.23 -4.07 58.98
CA ASP A 849 41.67 -5.41 58.55
C ASP A 849 40.61 -6.17 57.77
N SER A 850 39.36 -6.15 58.25
CA SER A 850 38.23 -6.76 57.53
C SER A 850 38.02 -6.10 56.17
N GLY A 851 38.11 -4.77 56.11
CA GLY A 851 38.05 -3.99 54.88
C GLY A 851 39.20 -4.30 53.92
N ARG A 852 40.44 -4.47 54.42
CA ARG A 852 41.60 -4.86 53.60
C ARG A 852 41.38 -6.22 52.92
N LEU A 853 40.82 -7.20 53.64
CA LEU A 853 40.50 -8.51 53.08
C LEU A 853 39.41 -8.43 51.99
N VAL A 854 38.38 -7.61 52.20
CA VAL A 854 37.31 -7.39 51.21
C VAL A 854 37.83 -6.62 49.99
N ALA A 855 38.66 -5.60 50.18
CA ALA A 855 39.28 -4.83 49.10
C ALA A 855 40.14 -5.72 48.19
N ALA A 856 40.94 -6.62 48.76
CA ALA A 856 41.76 -7.56 47.99
C ALA A 856 40.90 -8.51 47.11
N ARG A 857 39.77 -9.00 47.64
CA ARG A 857 38.81 -9.81 46.86
C ARG A 857 38.11 -9.00 45.77
N LEU A 858 37.72 -7.77 46.07
CA LEU A 858 37.08 -6.87 45.10
C LEU A 858 38.04 -6.48 43.97
N ALA A 859 39.31 -6.20 44.25
CA ALA A 859 40.31 -5.93 43.22
C ALA A 859 40.45 -7.09 42.22
N SER A 860 40.46 -8.33 42.71
CA SER A 860 40.45 -9.52 41.85
C SER A 860 39.16 -9.67 41.04
N ALA A 861 37.99 -9.35 41.62
CA ALA A 861 36.72 -9.39 40.91
C ALA A 861 36.60 -8.29 39.83
N VAL A 862 37.09 -7.07 40.11
CA VAL A 862 37.17 -5.95 39.15
C VAL A 862 38.07 -6.33 37.97
N ALA A 863 39.24 -6.93 38.22
CA ALA A 863 40.15 -7.36 37.16
C ALA A 863 39.53 -8.41 36.22
N VAL A 864 38.78 -9.38 36.76
CA VAL A 864 38.03 -10.36 35.95
C VAL A 864 36.91 -9.69 35.16
N ALA A 865 36.14 -8.79 35.77
CA ALA A 865 35.08 -8.06 35.08
C ALA A 865 35.62 -7.14 33.97
N GLU A 866 36.78 -6.50 34.19
CA GLU A 866 37.49 -5.71 33.19
C GLU A 866 37.99 -6.56 32.01
N HIS A 867 38.58 -7.73 32.30
CA HIS A 867 39.03 -8.65 31.26
C HIS A 867 37.86 -9.11 30.38
N ASN A 868 36.77 -9.60 30.99
CA ASN A 868 35.58 -10.04 30.27
C ASN A 868 34.92 -8.91 29.45
N ARG A 869 34.87 -7.68 30.00
CA ARG A 869 34.40 -6.47 29.30
C ARG A 869 35.26 -6.20 28.06
N ASN A 870 36.58 -6.27 28.20
CA ASN A 870 37.52 -5.99 27.10
C ASN A 870 37.44 -7.05 25.99
N GLU A 871 37.35 -8.33 26.34
CA GLU A 871 37.19 -9.41 25.36
C GLU A 871 35.89 -9.27 24.56
N LEU A 872 34.76 -9.05 25.24
CA LEU A 872 33.46 -8.84 24.59
C LEU A 872 33.44 -7.58 23.72
N ALA A 873 34.12 -6.51 24.14
CA ALA A 873 34.24 -5.29 23.33
C ALA A 873 35.02 -5.54 22.03
N VAL A 874 36.12 -6.31 22.10
CA VAL A 874 36.96 -6.68 20.94
C VAL A 874 36.22 -7.66 20.00
N GLU A 875 35.54 -8.68 20.56
CA GLU A 875 34.73 -9.61 19.76
C GLU A 875 33.60 -8.87 19.04
N ARG A 876 32.91 -7.93 19.72
CA ARG A 876 31.87 -7.09 19.14
C ARG A 876 32.40 -6.21 18.01
N THR A 877 33.56 -5.56 18.16
CA THR A 877 34.12 -4.74 17.07
C THR A 877 34.53 -5.60 15.87
N HIS A 878 35.17 -6.75 16.10
CA HIS A 878 35.55 -7.66 15.02
C HIS A 878 34.33 -8.22 14.26
N ARG A 879 33.25 -8.58 14.98
CA ARG A 879 31.97 -8.98 14.35
C ARG A 879 31.28 -7.83 13.62
N GLY A 880 31.42 -6.59 14.10
CA GLY A 880 30.93 -5.37 13.44
C GLY A 880 31.68 -5.03 12.14
N GLU A 881 32.99 -5.22 12.10
CA GLU A 881 33.81 -5.07 10.87
C GLU A 881 33.44 -6.11 9.82
N ALA A 882 33.18 -7.36 10.25
CA ALA A 882 32.70 -8.39 9.34
C ALA A 882 31.26 -8.14 8.86
N LEU A 883 30.38 -7.61 9.73
CA LEU A 883 29.02 -7.18 9.37
C LEU A 883 29.04 -6.09 8.29
N THR A 884 29.86 -5.05 8.45
CA THR A 884 29.95 -3.97 7.44
C THR A 884 30.52 -4.48 6.12
N LYS A 885 31.51 -5.40 6.16
CA LYS A 885 32.04 -6.05 4.96
C LYS A 885 30.96 -6.88 4.23
N ALA A 886 30.23 -7.74 4.93
CA ALA A 886 29.14 -8.52 4.34
C ALA A 886 28.07 -7.61 3.72
N ARG A 887 27.74 -6.50 4.39
CA ARG A 887 26.78 -5.50 3.89
C ARG A 887 27.26 -4.77 2.63
N THR A 888 28.56 -4.50 2.51
CA THR A 888 29.11 -3.97 1.24
C THR A 888 29.07 -5.02 0.13
N GLU A 889 29.37 -6.29 0.43
CA GLU A 889 29.35 -7.37 -0.55
C GLU A 889 27.93 -7.64 -1.08
N VAL A 890 26.91 -7.70 -0.20
CA VAL A 890 25.49 -7.80 -0.57
C VAL A 890 25.06 -6.66 -1.50
N ASN A 891 25.45 -5.41 -1.21
CA ASN A 891 25.13 -4.25 -2.06
C ASN A 891 25.82 -4.31 -3.44
N GLU A 892 27.09 -4.74 -3.49
CA GLU A 892 27.81 -4.91 -4.76
C GLU A 892 27.22 -6.06 -5.61
N LEU A 893 26.86 -7.18 -5.00
CA LEU A 893 26.24 -8.30 -5.69
C LEU A 893 24.85 -7.93 -6.23
N THR A 894 24.02 -7.27 -5.40
CA THR A 894 22.69 -6.77 -5.81
C THR A 894 22.77 -5.81 -7.01
N THR A 895 23.74 -4.90 -7.02
CA THR A 895 23.92 -3.94 -8.13
C THR A 895 24.50 -4.58 -9.40
N ARG A 896 25.35 -5.60 -9.28
CA ARG A 896 25.83 -6.40 -10.41
C ARG A 896 24.71 -7.25 -11.02
N ILE A 897 23.92 -7.92 -10.18
CA ILE A 897 22.76 -8.73 -10.62
C ILE A 897 21.79 -7.84 -11.40
N ALA A 898 21.39 -6.68 -10.86
CA ALA A 898 20.50 -5.75 -11.58
C ALA A 898 21.05 -5.36 -12.97
N ALA A 899 22.35 -5.06 -13.08
CA ALA A 899 22.99 -4.72 -14.36
C ALA A 899 23.02 -5.89 -15.37
N ILE A 900 23.10 -7.14 -14.89
CA ILE A 900 23.01 -8.34 -15.73
C ILE A 900 21.55 -8.65 -16.09
N THR A 901 20.59 -8.46 -15.19
CA THR A 901 19.14 -8.56 -15.49
C THR A 901 18.74 -7.54 -16.57
N ASP A 902 19.27 -6.32 -16.51
CA ASP A 902 19.11 -5.29 -17.56
C ASP A 902 19.87 -5.61 -18.86
N ALA A 903 20.83 -6.54 -18.84
CA ALA A 903 21.46 -7.08 -20.05
C ALA A 903 20.61 -8.20 -20.65
N LEU A 904 20.23 -9.19 -19.83
CA LEU A 904 19.38 -10.31 -20.23
C LEU A 904 18.06 -9.83 -20.86
N HIS A 905 17.35 -8.87 -20.28
CA HIS A 905 16.14 -8.32 -20.91
C HIS A 905 16.39 -7.64 -22.27
N ARG A 906 17.56 -6.99 -22.46
CA ARG A 906 17.90 -6.39 -23.76
C ARG A 906 18.23 -7.46 -24.79
N ASP A 907 18.92 -8.51 -24.38
CA ASP A 907 19.35 -9.60 -25.25
C ASP A 907 18.18 -10.54 -25.57
N GLU A 908 17.24 -10.78 -24.64
CA GLU A 908 15.94 -11.43 -24.91
C GLU A 908 15.11 -10.66 -25.95
N VAL A 909 15.04 -9.32 -25.85
CA VAL A 909 14.38 -8.48 -26.86
C VAL A 909 15.12 -8.51 -28.21
N ALA A 910 16.45 -8.52 -28.21
CA ALA A 910 17.24 -8.64 -29.43
C ALA A 910 17.04 -10.01 -30.10
N LYS A 911 17.01 -11.09 -29.31
CA LYS A 911 16.74 -12.48 -29.71
C LYS A 911 15.33 -12.65 -30.26
N ALA A 912 14.31 -12.05 -29.65
CA ALA A 912 12.94 -12.02 -30.18
C ALA A 912 12.87 -11.27 -31.53
N GLN A 913 13.58 -10.15 -31.69
CA GLN A 913 13.69 -9.47 -32.98
C GLN A 913 14.49 -10.26 -34.03
N ALA A 914 15.51 -11.02 -33.63
CA ALA A 914 16.27 -11.88 -34.52
C ALA A 914 15.43 -13.08 -34.99
N ALA A 915 14.71 -13.75 -34.08
CA ALA A 915 13.75 -14.80 -34.41
C ALA A 915 12.67 -14.32 -35.40
N LEU A 916 12.06 -13.15 -35.15
CA LEU A 916 11.07 -12.57 -36.06
C LEU A 916 11.66 -12.22 -37.44
N ARG A 917 12.94 -11.81 -37.52
CA ARG A 917 13.63 -11.57 -38.80
C ARG A 917 13.96 -12.87 -39.54
N ILE A 918 14.28 -13.95 -38.81
CA ILE A 918 14.46 -15.29 -39.36
C ILE A 918 13.11 -15.78 -39.91
N GLU A 919 12.04 -15.76 -39.11
CA GLU A 919 10.68 -16.13 -39.54
C GLU A 919 10.21 -15.34 -40.77
N GLN A 920 10.49 -14.02 -40.82
CA GLN A 920 10.21 -13.19 -42.00
C GLN A 920 11.05 -13.58 -43.23
N LEU A 921 12.32 -13.95 -43.07
CA LEU A 921 13.17 -14.45 -44.16
C LEU A 921 12.71 -15.82 -44.65
N GLU A 922 12.35 -16.72 -43.74
CA GLU A 922 11.84 -18.07 -44.05
C GLU A 922 10.49 -18.00 -44.76
N GLN A 923 9.55 -17.17 -44.27
CA GLN A 923 8.29 -16.88 -44.96
C GLN A 923 8.54 -16.23 -46.33
N GLN A 924 9.46 -15.26 -46.43
CA GLN A 924 9.81 -14.64 -47.71
C GLN A 924 10.37 -15.67 -48.70
N VAL A 925 11.23 -16.59 -48.26
CA VAL A 925 11.75 -17.67 -49.10
C VAL A 925 10.63 -18.59 -49.57
N LEU A 926 9.73 -18.98 -48.66
CA LEU A 926 8.60 -19.85 -48.98
C LEU A 926 7.64 -19.20 -49.98
N GLU A 927 7.30 -17.91 -49.80
CA GLU A 927 6.43 -17.15 -50.70
C GLU A 927 7.08 -16.82 -52.06
N GLN A 928 8.37 -16.48 -52.10
CA GLN A 928 9.04 -16.04 -53.33
C GLN A 928 9.62 -17.19 -54.15
N PHE A 929 9.98 -18.32 -53.52
CA PHE A 929 10.66 -19.44 -54.19
C PHE A 929 9.95 -20.79 -54.06
N GLY A 930 8.97 -20.94 -53.16
CA GLY A 930 8.20 -22.19 -53.00
C GLY A 930 9.01 -23.36 -52.43
N MET A 931 10.05 -23.07 -51.64
CA MET A 931 11.05 -24.02 -51.14
C MET A 931 11.08 -24.01 -49.61
N ALA A 932 11.25 -25.17 -48.98
CA ALA A 932 11.40 -25.25 -47.53
C ALA A 932 12.82 -24.88 -47.08
N VAL A 933 12.93 -24.41 -45.84
CA VAL A 933 14.19 -23.91 -45.25
C VAL A 933 15.30 -24.97 -45.25
N ALA A 934 14.98 -26.21 -44.88
CA ALA A 934 15.94 -27.31 -44.85
C ALA A 934 16.50 -27.63 -46.25
N ASP A 935 15.64 -27.60 -47.27
CA ASP A 935 16.03 -27.85 -48.66
C ASP A 935 16.91 -26.71 -49.20
N LEU A 936 16.54 -25.45 -48.90
CA LEU A 936 17.35 -24.27 -49.26
C LEU A 936 18.79 -24.38 -48.75
N VAL A 937 18.97 -24.71 -47.47
CA VAL A 937 20.32 -24.81 -46.87
C VAL A 937 21.05 -26.05 -47.40
N THR A 938 20.34 -27.17 -47.63
CA THR A 938 20.94 -28.42 -48.12
C THR A 938 21.38 -28.35 -49.59
N GLU A 939 20.66 -27.64 -50.45
CA GLU A 939 20.95 -27.54 -51.90
C GLU A 939 21.71 -26.26 -52.30
N TYR A 940 21.56 -25.17 -51.52
CA TYR A 940 22.10 -23.84 -51.85
C TYR A 940 22.89 -23.17 -50.72
N GLY A 941 23.09 -23.82 -49.58
CA GLY A 941 23.89 -23.30 -48.46
C GLY A 941 25.38 -23.07 -48.78
N PRO A 942 26.10 -22.32 -47.92
CA PRO A 942 27.51 -21.93 -48.18
C PRO A 942 28.48 -23.12 -48.23
N ASP A 943 28.18 -24.23 -47.54
CA ASP A 943 28.98 -25.46 -47.58
C ASP A 943 28.76 -26.28 -48.87
N VAL A 944 27.71 -25.99 -49.63
CA VAL A 944 27.40 -26.71 -50.89
C VAL A 944 28.35 -26.25 -51.99
N SER A 945 29.27 -27.14 -52.37
CA SER A 945 30.31 -26.83 -53.36
C SER A 945 29.71 -26.46 -54.72
N LEU A 946 30.14 -25.33 -55.26
CA LEU A 946 29.69 -24.80 -56.55
C LEU A 946 30.24 -25.64 -57.71
N PRO A 947 29.48 -25.80 -58.81
CA PRO A 947 30.03 -26.38 -60.03
C PRO A 947 31.22 -25.54 -60.55
N PRO A 948 32.18 -26.16 -61.26
CA PRO A 948 33.31 -25.44 -61.86
C PRO A 948 32.86 -24.36 -62.86
N THR A 949 33.73 -23.39 -63.13
CA THR A 949 33.38 -22.22 -63.94
C THR A 949 33.03 -22.61 -65.38
N GLU A 950 32.12 -21.88 -66.04
CA GLU A 950 31.73 -22.13 -67.45
C GLU A 950 32.94 -22.26 -68.39
N LEU A 951 34.02 -21.51 -68.15
CA LEU A 951 35.26 -21.59 -68.92
C LEU A 951 35.98 -22.93 -68.72
N GLU A 952 36.10 -23.40 -67.48
CA GLU A 952 36.77 -24.66 -67.13
C GLU A 952 35.97 -25.87 -67.63
N MET A 953 34.64 -25.77 -67.55
CA MET A 953 33.71 -26.73 -68.15
C MET A 953 33.79 -26.74 -69.68
N ALA A 954 33.86 -25.58 -70.33
CA ALA A 954 33.98 -25.47 -71.78
C ALA A 954 35.35 -25.97 -72.30
N GLU A 955 36.44 -25.73 -71.58
CA GLU A 955 37.76 -26.30 -71.90
C GLU A 955 37.76 -27.82 -71.75
N TYR A 956 37.14 -28.34 -70.68
CA TYR A 956 36.94 -29.78 -70.47
C TYR A 956 36.08 -30.43 -71.58
N GLU A 957 34.94 -29.83 -71.94
CA GLU A 957 34.09 -30.36 -73.01
C GLU A 957 34.76 -30.28 -74.39
N GLN A 958 35.43 -29.18 -74.73
CA GLN A 958 36.17 -29.08 -75.99
C GLN A 958 37.34 -30.07 -76.07
N ALA A 959 38.06 -30.32 -74.97
CA ALA A 959 39.11 -31.35 -74.94
C ALA A 959 38.52 -32.75 -75.15
N LYS A 960 37.39 -33.04 -74.48
CA LYS A 960 36.64 -34.29 -74.63
C LYS A 960 36.08 -34.48 -76.05
N GLU A 961 35.57 -33.44 -76.70
CA GLU A 961 35.14 -33.47 -78.11
C GLU A 961 36.32 -33.67 -79.09
N ARG A 962 37.51 -33.16 -78.77
CA ARG A 962 38.75 -33.48 -79.51
C ARG A 962 39.24 -34.92 -79.27
N GLY A 963 38.60 -35.68 -78.39
CA GLY A 963 38.98 -37.06 -78.04
C GLY A 963 40.10 -37.14 -77.00
N GLU A 964 40.43 -36.04 -76.33
CA GLU A 964 41.47 -36.00 -75.29
C GLU A 964 40.89 -36.55 -73.97
N GLN A 965 41.66 -37.39 -73.26
CA GLN A 965 41.18 -38.07 -72.06
C GLN A 965 41.37 -37.20 -70.80
N VAL A 966 40.52 -36.17 -70.68
CA VAL A 966 40.49 -35.22 -69.55
C VAL A 966 39.63 -35.70 -68.38
N THR A 967 40.04 -35.32 -67.16
CA THR A 967 39.23 -35.36 -65.94
C THR A 967 38.45 -34.06 -65.75
N ALA A 968 37.24 -34.14 -65.20
CA ALA A 968 36.42 -32.95 -64.91
C ALA A 968 37.10 -32.04 -63.85
N PRO A 969 36.98 -30.70 -63.98
CA PRO A 969 37.51 -29.75 -62.99
C PRO A 969 36.83 -29.90 -61.61
N ALA A 970 37.55 -29.48 -60.56
CA ALA A 970 37.10 -29.60 -59.18
C ALA A 970 36.08 -28.50 -58.81
N PRO A 971 35.07 -28.80 -57.98
CA PRO A 971 34.06 -27.82 -57.56
C PRO A 971 34.66 -26.74 -56.63
N MET A 972 34.07 -25.54 -56.65
CA MET A 972 34.57 -24.37 -55.93
C MET A 972 33.86 -24.11 -54.60
N PRO A 973 34.53 -23.52 -53.59
CA PRO A 973 33.86 -23.05 -52.37
C PRO A 973 33.01 -21.81 -52.65
N PHE A 974 32.00 -21.56 -51.81
CA PHE A 974 31.16 -20.37 -51.87
C PHE A 974 31.94 -19.09 -51.48
N ASP A 975 31.79 -18.02 -52.27
CA ASP A 975 32.31 -16.68 -51.97
C ASP A 975 31.22 -15.63 -52.18
N ARG A 976 30.78 -14.99 -51.08
CA ARG A 976 29.67 -14.02 -51.12
C ARG A 976 29.93 -12.84 -52.06
N PRO A 977 31.08 -12.12 -52.02
CA PRO A 977 31.36 -11.04 -52.98
C PRO A 977 31.32 -11.47 -54.44
N THR A 978 31.72 -12.71 -54.77
CA THR A 978 31.62 -13.25 -56.12
C THR A 978 30.18 -13.60 -56.50
N GLN A 979 29.37 -14.14 -55.59
CA GLN A 979 27.94 -14.36 -55.86
C GLN A 979 27.14 -13.05 -55.88
N GLU A 980 27.48 -12.03 -55.10
CA GLU A 980 26.92 -10.68 -55.20
C GLU A 980 27.31 -10.01 -56.52
N ARG A 981 28.54 -10.23 -57.01
CA ARG A 981 28.95 -9.81 -58.36
C ARG A 981 28.21 -10.58 -59.45
N ARG A 982 27.98 -11.89 -59.29
CA ARG A 982 27.19 -12.71 -60.23
C ARG A 982 25.72 -12.30 -60.24
N LEU A 983 25.11 -12.07 -59.07
CA LEU A 983 23.79 -11.48 -58.92
C LEU A 983 23.73 -10.11 -59.59
N LYS A 984 24.61 -9.18 -59.24
CA LYS A 984 24.61 -7.81 -59.78
C LYS A 984 24.96 -7.76 -61.28
N LYS A 985 25.73 -8.73 -61.78
CA LYS A 985 25.95 -8.96 -63.22
C LYS A 985 24.66 -9.47 -63.87
N ALA A 986 24.03 -10.51 -63.34
CA ALA A 986 22.78 -11.07 -63.87
C ALA A 986 21.62 -10.07 -63.82
N GLU A 987 21.48 -9.28 -62.74
CA GLU A 987 20.51 -8.19 -62.62
C GLU A 987 20.81 -7.06 -63.61
N ARG A 988 22.08 -6.72 -63.81
CA ARG A 988 22.49 -5.73 -64.81
C ARG A 988 22.27 -6.22 -66.24
N GLU A 989 22.60 -7.47 -66.55
CA GLU A 989 22.39 -8.08 -67.86
C GLU A 989 20.89 -8.26 -68.13
N LEU A 990 20.10 -8.65 -67.13
CA LEU A 990 18.64 -8.67 -67.21
C LEU A 990 18.05 -7.26 -67.39
N ALA A 991 18.63 -6.22 -66.77
CA ALA A 991 18.21 -4.83 -66.95
C ALA A 991 18.67 -4.22 -68.29
N GLU A 992 19.84 -4.60 -68.81
CA GLU A 992 20.36 -4.19 -70.13
C GLU A 992 19.66 -4.93 -71.28
N LEU A 993 19.21 -6.18 -71.06
CA LEU A 993 18.22 -6.86 -71.90
C LEU A 993 16.81 -6.22 -71.79
N GLY A 994 16.59 -5.35 -70.79
CA GLY A 994 15.34 -4.65 -70.52
C GLY A 994 14.27 -5.54 -69.88
N ARG A 995 13.00 -5.16 -70.01
CA ARG A 995 11.88 -6.05 -69.65
C ARG A 995 11.80 -7.20 -70.64
N VAL A 996 12.64 -8.22 -70.47
CA VAL A 996 12.50 -9.46 -71.22
C VAL A 996 11.22 -10.14 -70.76
N ASN A 997 10.32 -10.34 -71.72
CA ASN A 997 9.05 -10.99 -71.51
C ASN A 997 9.30 -12.51 -71.36
N PRO A 998 9.23 -13.11 -70.16
CA PRO A 998 9.57 -14.52 -69.96
C PRO A 998 8.54 -15.42 -70.63
N LEU A 999 7.30 -14.94 -70.67
CA LEU A 999 6.22 -15.59 -71.38
C LEU A 999 6.49 -15.65 -72.88
N ALA A 1000 7.30 -14.78 -73.51
CA ALA A 1000 7.35 -14.56 -74.98
C ALA A 1000 7.54 -15.79 -75.89
N LEU A 1001 7.90 -16.97 -75.38
CA LEU A 1001 7.75 -18.24 -76.10
C LEU A 1001 6.28 -18.70 -76.16
N GLU A 1002 5.64 -18.79 -75.00
CA GLU A 1002 4.20 -19.08 -74.82
C GLU A 1002 3.33 -17.91 -75.27
N GLU A 1003 3.74 -16.67 -74.99
CA GLU A 1003 3.13 -15.44 -75.46
C GLU A 1003 3.39 -15.16 -76.94
N PHE A 1004 4.32 -15.82 -77.66
CA PHE A 1004 4.30 -15.73 -79.12
C PHE A 1004 3.07 -16.47 -79.68
N ALA A 1005 2.82 -17.69 -79.21
CA ALA A 1005 1.63 -18.46 -79.55
C ALA A 1005 0.35 -17.81 -78.98
N ALA A 1006 0.37 -17.41 -77.71
CA ALA A 1006 -0.77 -16.83 -77.04
C ALA A 1006 -1.02 -15.37 -77.44
N LEU A 1007 -0.05 -14.57 -77.92
CA LEU A 1007 -0.39 -13.28 -78.56
C LEU A 1007 -1.11 -13.49 -79.88
N GLU A 1008 -0.80 -14.54 -80.65
CA GLU A 1008 -1.51 -14.81 -81.91
C GLU A 1008 -2.99 -15.11 -81.64
N GLU A 1009 -3.29 -15.90 -80.61
CA GLU A 1009 -4.66 -16.19 -80.16
C GLU A 1009 -5.33 -14.98 -79.45
N ARG A 1010 -4.61 -14.32 -78.54
CA ARG A 1010 -5.08 -13.19 -77.71
C ARG A 1010 -5.19 -11.87 -78.47
N TYR A 1011 -4.46 -11.68 -79.57
CA TYR A 1011 -4.65 -10.55 -80.49
C TYR A 1011 -6.03 -10.63 -81.17
N ASN A 1012 -6.40 -11.83 -81.64
CA ASN A 1012 -7.73 -12.07 -82.22
C ASN A 1012 -8.83 -11.85 -81.17
N PHE A 1013 -8.66 -12.37 -79.95
CA PHE A 1013 -9.59 -12.18 -78.83
C PHE A 1013 -9.72 -10.70 -78.38
N LEU A 1014 -8.59 -10.02 -78.15
CA LEU A 1014 -8.58 -8.61 -77.71
C LEU A 1014 -9.07 -7.64 -78.80
N SER A 1015 -8.91 -7.97 -80.08
CA SER A 1015 -9.47 -7.15 -81.16
C SER A 1015 -11.01 -7.17 -81.17
N THR A 1016 -11.66 -8.21 -80.63
CA THR A 1016 -13.11 -8.21 -80.40
C THR A 1016 -13.45 -7.38 -79.16
N GLN A 1017 -12.80 -7.67 -78.02
CA GLN A 1017 -13.07 -6.95 -76.77
C GLN A 1017 -12.74 -5.45 -76.84
N LEU A 1018 -11.86 -5.01 -77.74
CA LEU A 1018 -11.58 -3.59 -77.98
C LEU A 1018 -12.84 -2.83 -78.43
N GLU A 1019 -13.67 -3.41 -79.29
CA GLU A 1019 -14.91 -2.78 -79.75
C GLU A 1019 -15.99 -2.81 -78.65
N ASP A 1020 -16.09 -3.91 -77.91
CA ASP A 1020 -16.99 -4.01 -76.74
C ASP A 1020 -16.66 -2.97 -75.66
N VAL A 1021 -15.36 -2.74 -75.37
CA VAL A 1021 -14.92 -1.74 -74.39
C VAL A 1021 -15.00 -0.31 -74.94
N LYS A 1022 -14.95 -0.10 -76.26
CA LYS A 1022 -15.29 1.19 -76.88
C LYS A 1022 -16.77 1.53 -76.72
N ALA A 1023 -17.66 0.55 -76.91
CA ALA A 1023 -19.09 0.71 -76.62
C ALA A 1023 -19.28 1.04 -75.13
N ALA A 1024 -18.76 0.21 -74.21
CA ALA A 1024 -18.88 0.44 -72.77
C ALA A 1024 -18.27 1.79 -72.30
N ARG A 1025 -17.21 2.30 -72.94
CA ARG A 1025 -16.66 3.65 -72.66
C ARG A 1025 -17.58 4.76 -73.16
N LYS A 1026 -18.26 4.58 -74.30
CA LYS A 1026 -19.30 5.50 -74.76
C LYS A 1026 -20.48 5.48 -73.80
N ASP A 1027 -20.98 4.30 -73.47
CA ASP A 1027 -22.10 4.13 -72.54
C ASP A 1027 -21.79 4.70 -71.15
N LEU A 1028 -20.53 4.63 -70.68
CA LEU A 1028 -20.09 5.29 -69.45
C LEU A 1028 -19.90 6.81 -69.57
N LEU A 1029 -19.55 7.35 -70.74
CA LEU A 1029 -19.55 8.80 -70.98
C LEU A 1029 -20.97 9.34 -71.04
N ASP A 1030 -21.86 8.64 -71.74
CA ASP A 1030 -23.28 8.95 -71.82
C ASP A 1030 -23.92 8.85 -70.43
N VAL A 1031 -23.63 7.80 -69.63
CA VAL A 1031 -24.08 7.70 -68.22
C VAL A 1031 -23.45 8.76 -67.32
N ILE A 1032 -22.21 9.23 -67.56
CA ILE A 1032 -21.64 10.36 -66.80
C ILE A 1032 -22.36 11.67 -67.18
N ALA A 1033 -22.72 11.86 -68.45
CA ALA A 1033 -23.51 13.01 -68.90
C ALA A 1033 -24.94 12.97 -68.33
N ASP A 1034 -25.63 11.83 -68.40
CA ASP A 1034 -26.95 11.60 -67.78
C ASP A 1034 -26.89 11.83 -66.27
N VAL A 1035 -25.83 11.37 -65.59
CA VAL A 1035 -25.62 11.60 -64.16
C VAL A 1035 -25.30 13.06 -63.87
N ASP A 1036 -24.56 13.78 -64.70
CA ASP A 1036 -24.30 15.22 -64.52
C ASP A 1036 -25.53 16.07 -64.80
N GLU A 1037 -26.30 15.77 -65.85
CA GLU A 1037 -27.61 16.39 -66.11
C GLU A 1037 -28.58 16.09 -64.97
N ARG A 1038 -28.59 14.86 -64.42
CA ARG A 1038 -29.41 14.52 -63.26
C ARG A 1038 -28.90 15.12 -61.96
N ILE A 1039 -27.58 15.32 -61.78
CA ILE A 1039 -27.00 16.06 -60.64
C ILE A 1039 -27.41 17.54 -60.73
N LEU A 1040 -27.23 18.16 -61.90
CA LEU A 1040 -27.66 19.53 -62.19
C LEU A 1040 -29.16 19.70 -61.95
N GLN A 1041 -29.98 18.81 -62.50
CA GLN A 1041 -31.43 18.84 -62.34
C GLN A 1041 -31.83 18.64 -60.88
N VAL A 1042 -31.36 17.59 -60.19
CA VAL A 1042 -31.76 17.31 -58.81
C VAL A 1042 -31.23 18.37 -57.83
N PHE A 1043 -30.05 18.95 -58.08
CA PHE A 1043 -29.54 20.07 -57.29
C PHE A 1043 -30.29 21.38 -57.57
N ALA A 1044 -30.63 21.69 -58.83
CA ALA A 1044 -31.41 22.89 -59.16
C ALA A 1044 -32.87 22.77 -58.67
N GLU A 1045 -33.48 21.60 -58.82
CA GLU A 1045 -34.78 21.26 -58.22
C GLU A 1045 -34.72 21.39 -56.69
N ALA A 1046 -33.73 20.77 -56.03
CA ALA A 1046 -33.59 20.86 -54.58
C ALA A 1046 -33.27 22.28 -54.10
N TYR A 1047 -32.45 23.05 -54.82
CA TYR A 1047 -32.17 24.44 -54.49
C TYR A 1047 -33.44 25.31 -54.62
N ALA A 1048 -34.20 25.17 -55.71
CA ALA A 1048 -35.46 25.88 -55.90
C ALA A 1048 -36.56 25.41 -54.92
N ASP A 1049 -36.55 24.14 -54.50
CA ASP A 1049 -37.41 23.62 -53.45
C ASP A 1049 -37.04 24.22 -52.09
N VAL A 1050 -35.75 24.23 -51.73
CA VAL A 1050 -35.27 24.78 -50.45
C VAL A 1050 -35.38 26.30 -50.41
N GLU A 1051 -35.13 27.04 -51.50
CA GLU A 1051 -35.30 28.51 -51.55
C GLU A 1051 -36.77 28.92 -51.39
N ARG A 1052 -37.68 28.19 -52.05
CA ARG A 1052 -39.13 28.36 -51.91
C ARG A 1052 -39.64 28.00 -50.52
N GLU A 1053 -39.24 26.84 -49.97
CA GLU A 1053 -39.63 26.47 -48.61
C GLU A 1053 -38.94 27.35 -47.55
N PHE A 1054 -37.72 27.84 -47.77
CA PHE A 1054 -37.05 28.79 -46.88
C PHE A 1054 -37.80 30.12 -46.83
N THR A 1055 -38.26 30.64 -47.97
CA THR A 1055 -39.09 31.84 -48.02
C THR A 1055 -40.38 31.67 -47.20
N LYS A 1056 -41.03 30.49 -47.27
CA LYS A 1056 -42.23 30.16 -46.47
C LYS A 1056 -41.94 29.96 -44.98
N VAL A 1057 -40.92 29.17 -44.64
CA VAL A 1057 -40.52 28.85 -43.27
C VAL A 1057 -40.02 30.10 -42.55
N PHE A 1058 -39.18 30.91 -43.21
CA PHE A 1058 -38.67 32.15 -42.66
C PHE A 1058 -39.79 33.18 -42.42
N SER A 1059 -40.76 33.32 -43.34
CA SER A 1059 -41.92 34.21 -43.13
C SER A 1059 -42.92 33.69 -42.09
N THR A 1060 -42.96 32.36 -41.85
CA THR A 1060 -43.72 31.74 -40.75
C THR A 1060 -43.06 32.00 -39.39
N LEU A 1061 -41.72 31.91 -39.31
CA LEU A 1061 -40.93 32.16 -38.10
C LEU A 1061 -40.78 33.66 -37.80
N PHE A 1062 -40.66 34.50 -38.83
CA PHE A 1062 -40.57 35.95 -38.76
C PHE A 1062 -41.70 36.62 -39.59
N PRO A 1063 -42.93 36.76 -39.05
CA PRO A 1063 -44.01 37.47 -39.72
C PRO A 1063 -43.62 38.91 -40.06
N GLY A 1064 -43.63 39.24 -41.36
CA GLY A 1064 -43.18 40.55 -41.86
C GLY A 1064 -41.67 40.70 -42.05
N GLY A 1065 -40.89 39.62 -41.87
CA GLY A 1065 -39.51 39.52 -42.34
C GLY A 1065 -39.41 38.94 -43.75
N GLU A 1066 -38.26 39.13 -44.39
CA GLU A 1066 -37.92 38.51 -45.68
C GLU A 1066 -36.63 37.68 -45.52
N GLY A 1067 -36.67 36.41 -45.91
CA GLY A 1067 -35.49 35.55 -46.02
C GLY A 1067 -35.34 35.08 -47.46
N ARG A 1068 -34.11 35.06 -47.99
CA ARG A 1068 -33.80 34.58 -49.35
C ARG A 1068 -32.49 33.79 -49.34
N LEU A 1069 -32.39 32.81 -50.23
CA LEU A 1069 -31.12 32.18 -50.58
C LEU A 1069 -30.62 32.79 -51.89
N LEU A 1070 -29.32 33.03 -51.99
CA LEU A 1070 -28.67 33.57 -53.18
C LEU A 1070 -27.53 32.66 -53.61
N LEU A 1071 -27.36 32.49 -54.91
CA LEU A 1071 -26.22 31.79 -55.52
C LEU A 1071 -25.09 32.80 -55.76
N THR A 1072 -23.86 32.48 -55.34
CA THR A 1072 -22.70 33.37 -55.54
C THR A 1072 -22.32 33.51 -57.01
N ASN A 1073 -22.61 32.48 -57.81
CA ASN A 1073 -22.58 32.49 -59.27
C ASN A 1073 -23.84 31.80 -59.84
N PRO A 1074 -24.87 32.54 -60.30
CA PRO A 1074 -26.09 31.92 -60.83
C PRO A 1074 -25.89 31.12 -62.13
N ASP A 1075 -24.83 31.41 -62.90
CA ASP A 1075 -24.62 30.82 -64.24
C ASP A 1075 -23.89 29.46 -64.21
N ASP A 1076 -23.34 29.04 -63.07
CA ASP A 1076 -22.69 27.73 -62.88
C ASP A 1076 -23.24 26.98 -61.67
N MET A 1077 -24.31 26.23 -61.89
CA MET A 1077 -24.95 25.40 -60.87
C MET A 1077 -24.07 24.27 -60.32
N LEU A 1078 -22.93 23.91 -60.95
CA LEU A 1078 -22.01 22.87 -60.44
C LEU A 1078 -20.99 23.38 -59.43
N THR A 1079 -20.58 24.66 -59.50
CA THR A 1079 -19.54 25.22 -58.62
C THR A 1079 -20.01 26.33 -57.68
N THR A 1080 -21.20 26.89 -57.92
CA THR A 1080 -21.76 28.01 -57.14
C THR A 1080 -21.96 27.72 -55.66
N GLY A 1081 -21.66 28.70 -54.81
CA GLY A 1081 -21.90 28.68 -53.36
C GLY A 1081 -23.23 29.34 -52.99
N ILE A 1082 -23.68 29.13 -51.75
CA ILE A 1082 -24.99 29.57 -51.26
C ILE A 1082 -24.84 30.60 -50.13
N GLU A 1083 -25.27 31.83 -50.40
CA GLU A 1083 -25.43 32.89 -49.39
C GLU A 1083 -26.86 32.94 -48.84
N VAL A 1084 -26.98 33.34 -47.58
CA VAL A 1084 -28.25 33.45 -46.84
C VAL A 1084 -28.48 34.91 -46.50
N GLU A 1085 -29.48 35.54 -47.11
CA GLU A 1085 -29.95 36.88 -46.70
C GLU A 1085 -31.17 36.74 -45.79
N ALA A 1086 -31.06 37.26 -44.57
CA ALA A 1086 -32.11 37.20 -43.56
C ALA A 1086 -32.44 38.61 -43.04
N ARG A 1087 -33.68 39.05 -43.24
CA ARG A 1087 -34.20 40.36 -42.86
C ARG A 1087 -35.31 40.24 -41.80
N PRO A 1088 -34.98 40.34 -40.51
CA PRO A 1088 -36.00 40.50 -39.47
C PRO A 1088 -36.83 41.77 -39.68
N PRO A 1089 -38.12 41.78 -39.29
CA PRO A 1089 -38.98 42.95 -39.42
C PRO A 1089 -38.37 44.19 -38.75
N GLY A 1090 -38.47 45.34 -39.44
CA GLY A 1090 -37.96 46.63 -38.96
C GLY A 1090 -36.47 46.92 -39.24
N LYS A 1091 -35.66 45.94 -39.65
CA LYS A 1091 -34.22 46.14 -39.95
C LYS A 1091 -33.93 46.24 -41.46
N LYS A 1092 -32.76 46.81 -41.80
CA LYS A 1092 -32.15 46.78 -43.15
C LYS A 1092 -30.83 46.00 -43.07
N ILE A 1093 -30.67 44.97 -43.90
CA ILE A 1093 -29.49 44.07 -43.87
C ILE A 1093 -28.24 44.81 -44.38
N LYS A 1094 -27.06 44.40 -43.89
CA LYS A 1094 -25.84 44.30 -44.74
C LYS A 1094 -24.90 43.12 -44.45
N ARG A 1095 -24.92 42.47 -43.27
CA ARG A 1095 -24.14 41.24 -42.95
C ARG A 1095 -24.83 40.39 -41.87
N LEU A 1096 -24.78 39.06 -42.01
CA LEU A 1096 -25.31 38.07 -41.04
C LEU A 1096 -24.75 38.25 -39.61
N SER A 1097 -23.49 38.69 -39.49
CA SER A 1097 -22.83 38.87 -38.19
C SER A 1097 -23.51 39.89 -37.26
N LEU A 1098 -24.32 40.81 -37.81
CA LEU A 1098 -25.01 41.88 -37.06
C LEU A 1098 -26.40 41.50 -36.51
N LEU A 1099 -26.84 40.25 -36.70
CA LEU A 1099 -28.08 39.73 -36.13
C LEU A 1099 -27.92 39.33 -34.65
N SER A 1100 -29.01 39.40 -33.88
CA SER A 1100 -29.08 38.92 -32.49
C SER A 1100 -28.84 37.41 -32.42
N GLY A 1101 -28.42 36.89 -31.26
CA GLY A 1101 -28.20 35.45 -31.05
C GLY A 1101 -29.43 34.61 -31.41
N GLY A 1102 -30.59 34.95 -30.85
CA GLY A 1102 -31.86 34.28 -31.19
C GLY A 1102 -32.30 34.48 -32.65
N GLU A 1103 -32.02 35.64 -33.26
CA GLU A 1103 -32.31 35.87 -34.69
C GLU A 1103 -31.44 34.98 -35.59
N LYS A 1104 -30.16 34.77 -35.24
CA LYS A 1104 -29.25 33.84 -35.93
C LYS A 1104 -29.70 32.40 -35.76
N SER A 1105 -29.95 31.95 -34.53
CA SER A 1105 -30.42 30.59 -34.25
C SER A 1105 -31.72 30.28 -35.01
N LEU A 1106 -32.70 31.20 -34.99
CA LEU A 1106 -33.96 31.00 -35.70
C LEU A 1106 -33.80 31.07 -37.24
N THR A 1107 -32.80 31.81 -37.76
CA THR A 1107 -32.44 31.80 -39.19
C THR A 1107 -31.80 30.47 -39.60
N ALA A 1108 -30.91 29.90 -38.76
CA ALA A 1108 -30.32 28.59 -38.98
C ALA A 1108 -31.36 27.47 -38.95
N VAL A 1109 -32.26 27.51 -37.95
CA VAL A 1109 -33.41 26.60 -37.85
C VAL A 1109 -34.35 26.79 -39.05
N ALA A 1110 -34.57 28.02 -39.55
CA ALA A 1110 -35.37 28.24 -40.76
C ALA A 1110 -34.75 27.57 -42.00
N MET A 1111 -33.43 27.67 -42.18
CA MET A 1111 -32.71 27.02 -43.28
C MET A 1111 -32.77 25.50 -43.17
N LEU A 1112 -32.51 24.96 -41.98
CA LEU A 1112 -32.53 23.53 -41.69
C LEU A 1112 -33.93 22.92 -41.85
N VAL A 1113 -34.98 23.58 -41.34
CA VAL A 1113 -36.38 23.14 -41.53
C VAL A 1113 -36.83 23.28 -42.98
N ALA A 1114 -36.33 24.27 -43.74
CA ALA A 1114 -36.61 24.35 -45.17
C ALA A 1114 -35.98 23.19 -45.96
N ILE A 1115 -34.75 22.80 -45.62
CA ILE A 1115 -34.08 21.60 -46.14
C ILE A 1115 -34.91 20.35 -45.83
N PHE A 1116 -35.34 20.18 -44.58
CA PHE A 1116 -36.14 19.02 -44.15
C PHE A 1116 -37.54 18.97 -44.80
N ARG A 1117 -38.17 20.12 -45.07
CA ARG A 1117 -39.44 20.19 -45.83
C ARG A 1117 -39.28 19.86 -47.31
N ALA A 1118 -38.17 20.25 -47.93
CA ALA A 1118 -37.88 19.95 -49.33
C ALA A 1118 -37.48 18.48 -49.54
N ARG A 1119 -36.79 17.88 -48.56
CA ARG A 1119 -36.27 16.52 -48.59
C ARG A 1119 -36.45 15.85 -47.20
N PRO A 1120 -37.64 15.27 -46.92
CA PRO A 1120 -37.93 14.65 -45.64
C PRO A 1120 -37.15 13.34 -45.44
N SER A 1121 -36.56 13.18 -44.26
CA SER A 1121 -35.89 11.97 -43.80
C SER A 1121 -36.85 11.11 -42.94
N PRO A 1122 -36.62 9.79 -42.76
CA PRO A 1122 -37.52 8.93 -41.99
C PRO A 1122 -37.72 9.37 -40.53
N PHE A 1123 -36.65 9.90 -39.92
CA PHE A 1123 -36.70 10.53 -38.61
C PHE A 1123 -35.74 11.73 -38.51
N TYR A 1124 -35.92 12.55 -37.47
CA TYR A 1124 -35.02 13.64 -37.07
C TYR A 1124 -34.81 13.64 -35.55
N VAL A 1125 -33.61 14.00 -35.10
CA VAL A 1125 -33.29 14.13 -33.67
C VAL A 1125 -32.79 15.55 -33.38
N MET A 1126 -33.36 16.21 -32.37
CA MET A 1126 -33.07 17.60 -32.02
C MET A 1126 -32.77 17.71 -30.51
N ASP A 1127 -31.60 18.24 -30.14
CA ASP A 1127 -31.16 18.40 -28.74
C ASP A 1127 -31.13 19.89 -28.34
N GLU A 1128 -32.14 20.30 -27.56
CA GLU A 1128 -32.30 21.66 -26.99
C GLU A 1128 -32.17 22.81 -28.00
N VAL A 1129 -32.60 22.57 -29.25
CA VAL A 1129 -32.55 23.54 -30.39
C VAL A 1129 -33.34 24.82 -30.12
N GLU A 1130 -34.29 24.78 -29.19
CA GLU A 1130 -35.15 25.88 -28.79
C GLU A 1130 -34.59 26.73 -27.62
N ALA A 1131 -33.51 26.30 -26.96
CA ALA A 1131 -33.02 26.90 -25.70
C ALA A 1131 -32.54 28.36 -25.79
N ALA A 1132 -32.44 28.93 -27.01
CA ALA A 1132 -32.07 30.32 -27.28
C ALA A 1132 -33.22 31.17 -27.87
N LEU A 1133 -34.46 30.66 -27.83
CA LEU A 1133 -35.66 31.32 -28.36
C LEU A 1133 -36.54 31.89 -27.24
N ASP A 1134 -37.36 32.90 -27.57
CA ASP A 1134 -38.41 33.42 -26.70
C ASP A 1134 -39.74 32.67 -26.90
N ASP A 1135 -40.68 32.78 -25.97
CA ASP A 1135 -42.02 32.15 -26.03
C ASP A 1135 -42.75 32.39 -27.36
N ALA A 1136 -42.52 33.55 -27.99
CA ALA A 1136 -43.18 33.95 -29.23
C ALA A 1136 -42.63 33.20 -30.45
N ASN A 1137 -41.30 33.03 -30.56
CA ASN A 1137 -40.68 32.27 -31.64
C ASN A 1137 -40.70 30.75 -31.37
N LEU A 1138 -40.64 30.34 -30.10
CA LEU A 1138 -40.83 28.96 -29.65
C LEU A 1138 -42.17 28.39 -30.17
N ARG A 1139 -43.28 29.12 -30.00
CA ARG A 1139 -44.59 28.70 -30.53
C ARG A 1139 -44.62 28.58 -32.06
N ARG A 1140 -43.86 29.41 -32.79
CA ARG A 1140 -43.77 29.32 -34.27
C ARG A 1140 -42.95 28.10 -34.72
N LEU A 1141 -41.91 27.76 -33.97
CA LEU A 1141 -41.13 26.53 -34.19
C LEU A 1141 -41.97 25.27 -33.91
N ILE A 1142 -42.73 25.28 -32.81
CA ILE A 1142 -43.70 24.24 -32.45
C ILE A 1142 -44.70 23.98 -33.58
N SER A 1143 -45.32 25.02 -34.15
CA SER A 1143 -46.23 24.86 -35.30
C SER A 1143 -45.57 24.39 -36.60
N LEU A 1144 -44.23 24.40 -36.70
CA LEU A 1144 -43.49 23.74 -37.78
C LEU A 1144 -43.16 22.28 -37.45
N PHE A 1145 -42.89 21.94 -36.18
CA PHE A 1145 -42.77 20.54 -35.75
C PHE A 1145 -44.10 19.79 -35.91
N GLU A 1146 -45.23 20.42 -35.60
CA GLU A 1146 -46.57 19.87 -35.87
C GLU A 1146 -46.82 19.58 -37.38
N GLN A 1147 -46.21 20.36 -38.29
CA GLN A 1147 -46.30 20.12 -39.74
C GLN A 1147 -45.32 19.05 -40.24
N LEU A 1148 -44.11 18.95 -39.67
CA LEU A 1148 -43.13 17.92 -40.02
C LEU A 1148 -43.57 16.52 -39.54
N ARG A 1149 -44.28 16.46 -38.41
CA ARG A 1149 -44.87 15.26 -37.80
C ARG A 1149 -45.70 14.39 -38.75
N GLU A 1150 -46.36 14.99 -39.75
CA GLU A 1150 -47.19 14.26 -40.71
C GLU A 1150 -46.38 13.40 -41.69
N VAL A 1151 -45.07 13.64 -41.80
CA VAL A 1151 -44.18 13.05 -42.82
C VAL A 1151 -42.96 12.33 -42.21
N SER A 1152 -42.47 12.78 -41.05
CA SER A 1152 -41.26 12.24 -40.39
C SER A 1152 -41.47 12.01 -38.89
N GLN A 1153 -40.76 11.04 -38.31
CA GLN A 1153 -40.65 10.87 -36.85
C GLN A 1153 -39.74 11.96 -36.27
N LEU A 1154 -40.17 12.69 -35.22
CA LEU A 1154 -39.33 13.67 -34.53
C LEU A 1154 -39.00 13.19 -33.11
N ILE A 1155 -37.72 13.14 -32.75
CA ILE A 1155 -37.24 12.89 -31.38
C ILE A 1155 -36.65 14.20 -30.86
N VAL A 1156 -37.35 14.87 -29.96
CA VAL A 1156 -36.99 16.21 -29.47
C VAL A 1156 -36.61 16.13 -28.00
N ILE A 1157 -35.36 16.43 -27.67
CA ILE A 1157 -34.92 16.60 -26.29
C ILE A 1157 -35.16 18.05 -25.89
N THR A 1158 -36.03 18.27 -24.91
CA THR A 1158 -36.51 19.61 -24.54
C THR A 1158 -36.78 19.73 -23.05
N HIS A 1159 -36.61 20.95 -22.53
CA HIS A 1159 -37.08 21.36 -21.20
C HIS A 1159 -38.23 22.38 -21.26
N GLN A 1160 -38.71 22.73 -22.46
CA GLN A 1160 -39.74 23.74 -22.69
C GLN A 1160 -41.14 23.13 -22.73
N LYS A 1161 -42.00 23.51 -21.77
CA LYS A 1161 -43.37 22.96 -21.62
C LYS A 1161 -44.21 23.03 -22.91
N PRO A 1162 -44.23 24.14 -23.69
CA PRO A 1162 -45.02 24.20 -24.93
C PRO A 1162 -44.63 23.13 -25.97
N THR A 1163 -43.36 22.72 -26.01
CA THR A 1163 -42.87 21.64 -26.90
C THR A 1163 -43.26 20.25 -26.40
N MET A 1164 -43.54 20.10 -25.10
CA MET A 1164 -44.04 18.85 -24.51
C MET A 1164 -45.53 18.63 -24.79
N GLU A 1165 -46.31 19.70 -24.91
CA GLU A 1165 -47.78 19.66 -25.11
C GLU A 1165 -48.20 19.09 -26.48
N ILE A 1166 -47.32 19.18 -27.49
CA ILE A 1166 -47.57 18.63 -28.85
C ILE A 1166 -47.11 17.19 -29.04
N ALA A 1167 -46.47 16.59 -28.04
CA ALA A 1167 -45.88 15.25 -28.12
C ALA A 1167 -46.94 14.13 -28.21
N ASP A 1168 -46.59 13.04 -28.89
CA ASP A 1168 -47.35 11.78 -28.91
C ASP A 1168 -46.89 10.81 -27.84
N ALA A 1169 -45.57 10.76 -27.60
CA ALA A 1169 -44.94 10.04 -26.52
C ALA A 1169 -43.98 10.97 -25.76
N LEU A 1170 -43.99 10.88 -24.44
CA LEU A 1170 -43.16 11.69 -23.55
C LEU A 1170 -42.30 10.77 -22.66
N TYR A 1171 -40.99 10.96 -22.72
CA TYR A 1171 -40.00 10.20 -21.96
C TYR A 1171 -39.40 11.07 -20.86
N GLY A 1172 -39.89 10.90 -19.64
CA GLY A 1172 -39.35 11.53 -18.44
C GLY A 1172 -38.05 10.87 -17.99
N VAL A 1173 -36.94 11.55 -18.24
CA VAL A 1173 -35.58 11.16 -17.82
C VAL A 1173 -35.29 11.83 -16.48
N THR A 1174 -35.31 11.05 -15.40
CA THR A 1174 -35.08 11.53 -14.03
C THR A 1174 -33.90 10.82 -13.38
N MET A 1175 -33.10 11.59 -12.64
CA MET A 1175 -31.99 11.07 -11.84
C MET A 1175 -32.47 10.96 -10.39
N ARG A 1176 -32.19 9.83 -9.74
CA ARG A 1176 -32.49 9.65 -8.31
C ARG A 1176 -31.31 10.19 -7.48
N ASP A 1177 -31.49 10.27 -6.16
CA ASP A 1177 -30.46 10.76 -5.22
C ASP A 1177 -29.18 9.89 -5.20
N ASP A 1178 -29.23 8.72 -5.84
CA ASP A 1178 -28.10 7.81 -6.10
C ASP A 1178 -27.23 8.21 -7.32
N GLY A 1179 -27.60 9.27 -8.05
CA GLY A 1179 -26.90 9.74 -9.26
C GLY A 1179 -27.15 8.92 -10.52
N ILE A 1180 -28.07 7.95 -10.49
CA ILE A 1180 -28.36 7.05 -11.61
C ILE A 1180 -29.56 7.60 -12.41
N THR A 1181 -29.40 7.70 -13.73
CA THR A 1181 -30.51 8.06 -14.62
C THR A 1181 -31.49 6.89 -14.75
N THR A 1182 -32.78 7.20 -14.57
CA THR A 1182 -33.92 6.30 -14.81
C THR A 1182 -34.91 6.96 -15.77
N VAL A 1183 -35.67 6.16 -16.52
CA VAL A 1183 -36.57 6.64 -17.57
C VAL A 1183 -37.99 6.15 -17.31
N ILE A 1184 -38.96 7.06 -17.48
CA ILE A 1184 -40.39 6.81 -17.33
C ILE A 1184 -41.06 7.23 -18.64
N SER A 1185 -41.92 6.37 -19.21
CA SER A 1185 -42.62 6.61 -20.47
C SER A 1185 -44.10 6.92 -20.24
N GLN A 1186 -44.61 7.98 -20.87
CA GLN A 1186 -46.04 8.29 -20.90
C GLN A 1186 -46.50 8.59 -22.33
N ARG A 1187 -47.53 7.88 -22.80
CA ARG A 1187 -48.14 8.10 -24.11
C ARG A 1187 -49.24 9.15 -23.99
N MET A 1188 -49.22 10.16 -24.85
CA MET A 1188 -50.09 11.33 -24.79
C MET A 1188 -51.30 11.24 -25.73
N ARG A 1189 -51.22 10.42 -26.79
CA ARG A 1189 -52.33 10.20 -27.73
C ARG A 1189 -52.56 8.71 -28.06
N GLY A 1190 -53.60 8.12 -27.48
CA GLY A 1190 -54.52 7.30 -28.28
C GLY A 1190 -54.25 5.81 -28.55
N GLN A 1191 -53.55 5.06 -27.69
CA GLN A 1191 -53.86 3.62 -27.47
C GLN A 1191 -53.12 3.07 -26.24
N GLU A 1192 -53.81 2.27 -25.42
CA GLU A 1192 -53.30 1.75 -24.14
C GLU A 1192 -52.25 0.64 -24.31
N LEU A 1193 -51.24 0.67 -23.45
CA LEU A 1193 -50.33 -0.45 -23.19
C LEU A 1193 -50.31 -0.71 -21.67
N PRO A 1194 -50.18 -1.97 -21.20
CA PRO A 1194 -50.28 -2.29 -19.78
C PRO A 1194 -49.23 -1.56 -18.93
N ALA A 1195 -49.64 -1.00 -17.80
CA ALA A 1195 -48.74 -0.33 -16.88
C ALA A 1195 -47.71 -1.30 -16.28
N ALA A 1196 -46.45 -0.86 -16.17
CA ALA A 1196 -45.38 -1.58 -15.48
C ALA A 1196 -45.55 -1.49 -13.94
N GLY A 1197 -46.63 -2.11 -13.42
CA GLY A 1197 -46.96 -2.14 -12.00
C GLY A 1197 -46.35 -3.35 -11.29
N GLY A 1198 -45.25 -3.13 -10.57
CA GLY A 1198 -44.60 -4.15 -9.73
C GLY A 1198 -44.76 -3.87 -8.23
N THR A 1199 -45.77 -4.46 -7.59
CA THR A 1199 -45.90 -4.55 -6.12
C THR A 1199 -46.75 -5.79 -5.73
N PRO A 1200 -46.62 -6.32 -4.49
CA PRO A 1200 -46.83 -7.75 -4.23
C PRO A 1200 -48.27 -8.17 -3.88
N ALA A 1201 -48.59 -9.43 -4.16
CA ALA A 1201 -49.90 -10.03 -3.87
C ALA A 1201 -50.06 -10.43 -2.38
N ARG A 1202 -51.22 -10.11 -1.79
CA ARG A 1202 -51.73 -10.69 -0.52
C ARG A 1202 -53.26 -10.64 -0.45
N GLY A 1203 -53.91 -11.80 -0.29
CA GLY A 1203 -55.36 -11.97 -0.06
C GLY A 1203 -56.22 -11.73 -1.30
N GLY A 1204 -57.34 -12.42 -1.53
CA GLY A 1204 -57.95 -13.59 -0.88
C GLY A 1204 -58.85 -14.30 -1.92
N GLU A 1205 -59.88 -15.09 -1.64
CA GLU A 1205 -60.45 -15.67 -0.41
C GLU A 1205 -61.43 -16.80 -0.86
N ARG A 1206 -61.97 -17.60 0.08
CA ARG A 1206 -63.17 -18.48 -0.07
C ARG A 1206 -63.07 -19.74 -0.93
N SER A 1207 -62.99 -20.87 -0.24
CA SER A 1207 -63.75 -22.06 -0.59
C SER A 1207 -65.24 -21.88 -0.24
N ASP A 1208 -66.16 -22.27 -1.14
CA ASP A 1208 -67.40 -22.95 -0.74
C ASP A 1208 -68.09 -23.64 -1.94
N LEU A 1209 -68.66 -24.84 -1.70
CA LEU A 1209 -69.48 -25.66 -2.63
C LEU A 1209 -68.76 -26.12 -3.94
N GLY A 1210 -68.99 -27.32 -4.51
CA GLY A 1210 -70.03 -28.34 -4.30
C GLY A 1210 -71.19 -28.19 -5.31
N GLU A 1211 -71.70 -29.21 -6.00
CA GLU A 1211 -71.36 -30.66 -6.08
C GLU A 1211 -72.11 -31.28 -7.30
N SER A 1212 -71.67 -32.42 -7.85
CA SER A 1212 -72.47 -33.33 -8.73
C SER A 1212 -72.82 -32.82 -10.17
N LEU A 1213 -73.29 -33.59 -11.17
CA LEU A 1213 -73.23 -35.03 -11.55
C LEU A 1213 -73.75 -35.21 -13.02
N VAL A 1214 -73.79 -36.47 -13.54
CA VAL A 1214 -74.67 -36.97 -14.64
C VAL A 1214 -74.28 -36.79 -16.13
N SER A 1215 -73.58 -37.80 -16.70
CA SER A 1215 -73.87 -38.50 -18.00
C SER A 1215 -73.75 -37.76 -19.37
N ALA A 1216 -73.69 -38.42 -20.55
CA ALA A 1216 -73.11 -39.73 -20.96
C ALA A 1216 -73.15 -39.92 -22.50
N GLY A 1217 -72.12 -40.58 -23.07
CA GLY A 1217 -72.08 -41.05 -24.46
C GLY A 1217 -71.83 -39.96 -25.52
N LYS A 1218 -71.47 -40.26 -26.77
CA LYS A 1218 -71.14 -41.51 -27.49
C LYS A 1218 -70.45 -41.04 -28.80
N VAL A 1219 -69.36 -41.59 -29.35
CA VAL A 1219 -69.11 -42.96 -29.88
C VAL A 1219 -67.58 -43.13 -30.12
N SER A 1220 -67.07 -44.36 -29.98
CA SER A 1220 -65.74 -44.85 -30.43
C SER A 1220 -66.00 -45.99 -31.47
N PRO A 1221 -65.04 -46.60 -32.23
CA PRO A 1221 -63.58 -46.73 -32.06
C PRO A 1221 -62.81 -46.38 -33.38
N ALA A 1222 -61.61 -46.86 -33.76
CA ALA A 1222 -60.72 -47.98 -33.39
C ALA A 1222 -59.30 -47.73 -33.98
N GLN A 1223 -58.19 -48.42 -33.72
CA GLN A 1223 -57.69 -49.43 -32.74
C GLN A 1223 -56.17 -49.59 -33.05
N GLY A 1224 -55.26 -50.01 -32.16
CA GLY A 1224 -55.36 -50.27 -30.72
C GLY A 1224 -54.04 -50.84 -30.15
N GLU A 1225 -53.59 -50.25 -29.03
CA GLU A 1225 -52.72 -50.79 -27.97
C GLU A 1225 -51.25 -51.26 -28.22
N PRO A 1226 -50.40 -51.30 -27.17
CA PRO A 1226 -48.92 -51.49 -27.19
C PRO A 1226 -48.56 -52.84 -26.48
N PRO A 1227 -47.54 -53.04 -25.60
CA PRO A 1227 -46.35 -52.27 -25.19
C PRO A 1227 -45.02 -53.08 -25.10
N GLU A 1228 -43.90 -52.43 -24.72
CA GLU A 1228 -43.20 -52.66 -23.42
C GLU A 1228 -41.92 -51.81 -23.23
N ALA A 1229 -41.50 -51.70 -21.95
CA ALA A 1229 -40.17 -51.41 -21.41
C ALA A 1229 -39.34 -50.16 -21.82
N ALA A 1230 -39.14 -49.28 -20.82
CA ALA A 1230 -37.98 -48.43 -20.48
C ALA A 1230 -36.73 -48.40 -21.41
N SER A 1231 -36.10 -47.25 -21.66
CA SER A 1231 -35.67 -46.26 -20.65
C SER A 1231 -35.50 -44.82 -21.17
#